data_AF-A0A6J1ACI5-F1
#
_entry.id   AF-A0A6J1ACI5-F1
#
_cell.length_a   1.000
_cell.length_b   1.000
_cell.length_c   1.000
_cell.angle_alpha   90.00
_cell.angle_beta   90.00
_cell.angle_gamma   90.00
#
_symmetry.space_group_name_H-M   'P 1'
#
loop_
_entity.id
_entity.type
_entity.pdbx_description
1 polymer ?
#
loop_
_entity_poly.entity_id
_entity_poly.type
_entity_poly.pdbx_seq_one_letter_code
_entity_poly.pdbx_strand_id
1 'polypeptide(L)'
;MEDSPINRLPEDSLHQIFSSLSLRQIMTCRSVCKLFNQILTSPSFMHLISTRSHLNLLALRPPHHHHNHSRCESLCTSLHVYDPDQNQWLRVNLDFLPFRSPHPVASSLGLVYLWADSADSPDSNKSLIVCNPLTRQYRVLPQLGSAWSRHGSVLVDSRNRVMVLTELAALYFSFSQKTQQWLKFSSNLPSKPRSPIVVSNSVFALCDVGSPWRSKWKLFSCAVNNMLNLNLNVMNNNWECLERHEWGDIFDIMKRPRLICGNGNKILMIGGLKSSYSLNQSCLTSKMEILAVDFDPTTVVAEPLPPVVTAADGRPSESDEEEEGVEKPVKKSREIVLGRNVHTSCLAVTEPEANDEFTGDKDAYMAGVLARYRKTLMDRTKHHLGYPYNLDFDYGALAQLQHFSINNLGDPFIESNYGVHSRQFEVGVLDWFARLWEIEKNEYWGYITNCGTEGNLHGILVGREVFPDGILYASRESHYSIFKAARMYRMECVKVDTLVSGEIDCGDFKVKLLANKDKPAIINVNIGTTVKGAVDDLDLVIQTLEESGFSHDRFYIHCDGALFGLMMPFVKRAPKVTFKKPIGSVSVSGHKFVGCPMPCGVQITRMEHINVLSSNVEYLASRDATIMGSRNGHAPIFLWYTLNRKGYKGFQKEVQKCLRNAHYLKDRLRGAGISAMLNELSSTVVFERPRDEEFVRRWQLACEGKIAHVVVMPNVTIEKLDVFLDELVEKRSTWYQEEHDQPPCVAADVGKENCACALHK
;
A
#
# COMPACT_ATOMS: atom_id res chain seq x y z
N MET A 1 -14.37 -54.26 -23.03
CA MET A 1 -13.45 -53.10 -22.95
C MET A 1 -12.24 -53.26 -23.89
N GLU A 2 -12.23 -54.23 -24.82
CA GLU A 2 -11.06 -54.54 -25.65
C GLU A 2 -10.98 -53.77 -26.99
N ASP A 3 -12.04 -53.06 -27.41
CA ASP A 3 -12.10 -52.40 -28.72
C ASP A 3 -11.98 -50.86 -28.67
N SER A 4 -11.13 -50.31 -27.80
CA SER A 4 -10.82 -48.89 -27.88
C SER A 4 -9.83 -48.62 -29.04
N PRO A 5 -10.10 -47.67 -29.96
CA PRO A 5 -9.20 -47.34 -31.06
C PRO A 5 -7.77 -47.01 -30.63
N ILE A 6 -7.60 -46.52 -29.39
CA ILE A 6 -6.29 -46.18 -28.83
C ILE A 6 -5.39 -47.40 -28.62
N ASN A 7 -5.97 -48.59 -28.43
CA ASN A 7 -5.24 -49.84 -28.26
C ASN A 7 -4.62 -50.33 -29.58
N ARG A 8 -5.01 -49.74 -30.72
CA ARG A 8 -4.50 -50.09 -32.06
C ARG A 8 -3.37 -49.17 -32.54
N LEU A 9 -3.02 -48.14 -31.76
CA LEU A 9 -1.94 -47.22 -32.10
C LEU A 9 -0.57 -47.81 -31.73
N PRO A 10 0.47 -47.62 -32.57
CA PRO A 10 1.84 -47.96 -32.22
C PRO A 10 2.33 -47.22 -30.96
N GLU A 11 3.20 -47.86 -30.19
CA GLU A 11 3.74 -47.31 -28.94
C GLU A 11 4.45 -45.96 -29.17
N ASP A 12 5.20 -45.81 -30.26
CA ASP A 12 5.87 -44.55 -30.62
C ASP A 12 4.90 -43.41 -30.91
N SER A 13 3.77 -43.70 -31.56
CA SER A 13 2.70 -42.72 -31.81
C SER A 13 2.07 -42.27 -30.49
N LEU A 14 1.87 -43.21 -29.55
CA LEU A 14 1.37 -42.90 -28.23
C LEU A 14 2.39 -42.06 -27.43
N HIS A 15 3.68 -42.38 -27.52
CA HIS A 15 4.74 -41.56 -26.93
C HIS A 15 4.73 -40.13 -27.49
N GLN A 16 4.60 -39.94 -28.81
CA GLN A 16 4.50 -38.60 -29.40
C GLN A 16 3.24 -37.86 -28.96
N ILE A 17 2.07 -38.49 -29.00
CA ILE A 17 0.80 -37.91 -28.58
C ILE A 17 0.88 -37.47 -27.12
N PHE A 18 1.29 -38.37 -26.22
CA PHE A 18 1.39 -38.05 -24.81
C PHE A 18 2.53 -37.08 -24.51
N SER A 19 3.59 -37.07 -25.32
CA SER A 19 4.65 -36.08 -25.17
C SER A 19 4.16 -34.69 -25.51
N SER A 20 3.14 -34.52 -26.35
CA SER A 20 2.56 -33.19 -26.62
C SER A 20 1.79 -32.60 -25.44
N LEU A 21 1.39 -33.44 -24.48
CA LEU A 21 0.63 -33.03 -23.30
C LEU A 21 1.50 -32.33 -22.26
N SER A 22 0.86 -31.54 -21.40
CA SER A 22 1.49 -31.01 -20.18
C SER A 22 1.81 -32.12 -19.19
N LEU A 23 2.79 -31.90 -18.32
CA LEU A 23 3.20 -32.91 -17.33
C LEU A 23 2.05 -33.30 -16.37
N ARG A 24 1.13 -32.37 -16.07
CA ARG A 24 -0.08 -32.68 -15.30
C ARG A 24 -1.03 -33.59 -16.08
N GLN A 25 -1.30 -33.31 -17.35
CA GLN A 25 -2.14 -34.17 -18.18
C GLN A 25 -1.52 -35.57 -18.31
N ILE A 26 -0.19 -35.67 -18.43
CA ILE A 26 0.54 -36.94 -18.35
C ILE A 26 0.27 -37.66 -17.02
N MET A 27 0.38 -36.95 -15.87
CA MET A 27 0.10 -37.52 -14.55
C MET A 27 -1.37 -37.95 -14.39
N THR A 28 -2.32 -37.19 -14.92
CA THR A 28 -3.74 -37.56 -14.92
C THR A 28 -3.98 -38.76 -15.82
N CYS A 29 -3.39 -38.81 -17.02
CA CYS A 29 -3.50 -39.93 -17.95
C CYS A 29 -2.98 -41.24 -17.36
N ARG A 30 -1.94 -41.21 -16.50
CA ARG A 30 -1.48 -42.40 -15.76
C ARG A 30 -2.57 -43.04 -14.90
N SER A 31 -3.54 -42.26 -14.42
CA SER A 31 -4.66 -42.75 -13.60
C SER A 31 -5.87 -43.24 -14.40
N VAL A 32 -5.90 -43.02 -15.73
CA VAL A 32 -7.06 -43.33 -16.59
C VAL A 32 -7.18 -44.82 -16.89
N CYS A 33 -6.08 -45.51 -17.25
CA CYS A 33 -6.10 -46.95 -17.51
C CYS A 33 -4.71 -47.59 -17.38
N LYS A 34 -4.66 -48.93 -17.30
CA LYS A 34 -3.40 -49.71 -17.18
C LYS A 34 -2.47 -49.48 -18.38
N LEU A 35 -3.01 -49.37 -19.59
CA LEU A 35 -2.24 -49.12 -20.81
C LEU A 35 -1.52 -47.76 -20.75
N PHE A 36 -2.23 -46.69 -20.37
CA PHE A 36 -1.62 -45.37 -20.24
C PHE A 36 -0.61 -45.35 -19.12
N ASN A 37 -0.88 -46.02 -18.00
CA ASN A 37 0.12 -46.14 -16.95
C ASN A 37 1.40 -46.83 -17.46
N GLN A 38 1.29 -47.94 -18.20
CA GLN A 38 2.44 -48.66 -18.77
C GLN A 38 3.24 -47.81 -19.76
N ILE A 39 2.56 -47.14 -20.70
CA ILE A 39 3.20 -46.26 -21.71
C ILE A 39 3.87 -45.06 -21.03
N LEU A 40 3.15 -44.38 -20.13
CA LEU A 40 3.63 -43.15 -19.48
C LEU A 40 4.65 -43.42 -18.36
N THR A 41 4.90 -44.68 -18.03
CA THR A 41 5.98 -45.13 -17.13
C THR A 41 7.08 -45.90 -17.87
N SER A 42 6.99 -46.04 -19.19
CA SER A 42 8.00 -46.73 -20.00
C SER A 42 9.34 -45.97 -19.95
N PRO A 43 10.49 -46.67 -19.93
CA PRO A 43 11.80 -46.02 -19.95
C PRO A 43 11.97 -45.05 -21.14
N SER A 44 11.44 -45.42 -22.31
CA SER A 44 11.48 -44.62 -23.54
C SER A 44 10.70 -43.31 -23.41
N PHE A 45 9.49 -43.35 -22.87
CA PHE A 45 8.68 -42.15 -22.63
C PHE A 45 9.29 -41.24 -21.56
N MET A 46 9.82 -41.84 -20.49
CA MET A 46 10.47 -41.09 -19.41
C MET A 46 11.74 -40.37 -19.90
N HIS A 47 12.51 -40.99 -20.79
CA HIS A 47 13.65 -40.34 -21.45
C HIS A 47 13.20 -39.22 -22.40
N LEU A 48 12.08 -39.40 -23.12
CA LEU A 48 11.53 -38.35 -23.98
C LEU A 48 11.09 -37.13 -23.17
N ILE A 49 10.40 -37.32 -22.04
CA ILE A 49 9.95 -36.23 -21.16
C ILE A 49 11.11 -35.57 -20.40
N SER A 50 12.17 -36.30 -20.04
CA SER A 50 13.32 -35.72 -19.33
C SER A 50 14.11 -34.71 -20.18
N THR A 51 13.92 -34.71 -21.50
CA THR A 51 14.51 -33.72 -22.42
C THR A 51 13.69 -32.44 -22.59
N ARG A 52 12.48 -32.36 -22.01
CA ARG A 52 11.62 -31.16 -22.05
C ARG A 52 11.96 -30.16 -20.93
N SER A 53 11.58 -28.90 -21.15
CA SER A 53 11.82 -27.76 -20.25
C SER A 53 11.30 -27.98 -18.83
N HIS A 54 12.03 -27.43 -17.86
CA HIS A 54 11.81 -27.58 -16.43
C HIS A 54 10.49 -26.95 -15.96
N LEU A 55 9.79 -27.63 -15.05
CA LEU A 55 8.62 -27.09 -14.36
C LEU A 55 9.04 -26.27 -13.16
N ASN A 56 8.50 -25.05 -13.04
CA ASN A 56 8.78 -24.14 -11.92
C ASN A 56 7.77 -24.38 -10.79
N LEU A 57 7.91 -25.50 -10.07
CA LEU A 57 6.96 -25.86 -9.01
C LEU A 57 7.45 -25.43 -7.62
N LEU A 58 6.56 -24.86 -6.80
CA LEU A 58 6.85 -24.38 -5.44
C LEU A 58 6.35 -25.37 -4.39
N ALA A 59 7.25 -26.15 -3.79
CA ALA A 59 6.89 -27.13 -2.78
C ALA A 59 6.68 -26.49 -1.39
N LEU A 60 5.56 -26.79 -0.73
CA LEU A 60 5.33 -26.39 0.66
C LEU A 60 6.12 -27.27 1.62
N ARG A 61 6.79 -26.61 2.57
CA ARG A 61 7.33 -27.29 3.75
C ARG A 61 6.19 -27.50 4.75
N PRO A 62 5.94 -28.73 5.23
CA PRO A 62 5.00 -28.96 6.34
C PRO A 62 5.40 -28.15 7.58
N PRO A 63 4.45 -27.56 8.32
CA PRO A 63 4.75 -26.76 9.51
C PRO A 63 5.40 -27.62 10.60
N HIS A 64 6.52 -27.13 11.14
CA HIS A 64 7.16 -27.69 12.34
C HIS A 64 6.45 -27.17 13.58
N HIS A 65 5.33 -27.78 13.98
CA HIS A 65 4.79 -27.54 15.32
C HIS A 65 5.16 -28.69 16.26
N HIS A 66 5.83 -28.28 17.33
CA HIS A 66 5.98 -28.87 18.66
C HIS A 66 5.65 -30.34 18.85
N HIS A 67 6.61 -31.03 19.49
CA HIS A 67 6.42 -32.22 20.30
C HIS A 67 5.10 -32.16 21.10
N ASN A 68 4.02 -32.66 20.51
CA ASN A 68 2.84 -33.07 21.24
C ASN A 68 2.60 -34.53 20.92
N HIS A 69 2.67 -35.33 21.98
CA HIS A 69 2.31 -36.72 22.01
C HIS A 69 0.86 -36.91 21.56
N SER A 70 0.65 -37.19 20.28
CA SER A 70 -0.57 -37.85 19.83
C SER A 70 -0.20 -38.89 18.77
N ARG A 71 -0.35 -40.15 19.17
CA ARG A 71 -0.20 -41.35 18.33
C ARG A 71 -1.16 -41.26 17.13
N CYS A 72 -0.63 -40.83 15.99
CA CYS A 72 -1.18 -41.16 14.68
C CYS A 72 -0.02 -41.18 13.70
N GLU A 73 0.57 -42.36 13.51
CA GLU A 73 1.53 -42.66 12.43
C GLU A 73 0.80 -42.64 11.09
N SER A 74 0.33 -41.47 10.68
CA SER A 74 -0.02 -41.21 9.29
C SER A 74 1.29 -41.03 8.54
N LEU A 75 1.67 -42.05 7.76
CA LEU A 75 2.68 -41.97 6.71
C LEU A 75 2.31 -40.83 5.76
N CYS A 76 2.72 -39.60 6.07
CA CYS A 76 2.50 -38.47 5.18
C CYS A 76 3.48 -38.61 4.01
N THR A 77 3.09 -39.39 3.02
CA THR A 77 3.86 -39.72 1.82
C THR A 77 3.57 -38.76 0.67
N SER A 78 2.97 -37.60 0.93
CA SER A 78 2.59 -36.67 -0.13
C SER A 78 3.16 -35.27 0.07
N LEU A 79 3.77 -34.74 -0.98
CA LEU A 79 4.29 -33.38 -1.06
C LEU A 79 3.28 -32.47 -1.75
N HIS A 80 2.87 -31.38 -1.09
CA HIS A 80 2.04 -30.34 -1.71
C HIS A 80 2.92 -29.34 -2.46
N VAL A 81 2.58 -29.08 -3.72
CA VAL A 81 3.38 -28.27 -4.61
C VAL A 81 2.48 -27.31 -5.38
N TYR A 82 2.79 -26.02 -5.39
CA TYR A 82 2.05 -25.01 -6.13
C TYR A 82 2.66 -24.78 -7.51
N ASP A 83 1.80 -24.72 -8.52
CA ASP A 83 2.14 -24.39 -9.89
C ASP A 83 1.80 -22.90 -10.13
N PRO A 84 2.81 -22.02 -10.27
CA PRO A 84 2.61 -20.59 -10.51
C PRO A 84 2.09 -20.29 -11.92
N ASP A 85 2.35 -21.15 -12.91
CA ASP A 85 1.91 -20.92 -14.29
C ASP A 85 0.39 -21.16 -14.44
N GLN A 86 -0.18 -22.00 -13.57
CA GLN A 86 -1.60 -22.37 -13.58
C GLN A 86 -2.37 -21.87 -12.35
N ASN A 87 -1.70 -21.24 -11.39
CA ASN A 87 -2.25 -20.79 -10.12
C ASN A 87 -3.03 -21.91 -9.36
N GLN A 88 -2.46 -23.11 -9.29
CA GLN A 88 -3.12 -24.28 -8.67
C GLN A 88 -2.19 -25.10 -7.76
N TRP A 89 -2.79 -25.77 -6.78
CA TRP A 89 -2.11 -26.71 -5.88
C TRP A 89 -2.14 -28.13 -6.45
N LEU A 90 -0.97 -28.77 -6.48
CA LEU A 90 -0.73 -30.15 -6.87
C LEU A 90 -0.30 -30.98 -5.66
N ARG A 91 -0.57 -32.28 -5.70
CA ARG A 91 -0.12 -33.25 -4.68
C ARG A 91 0.75 -34.30 -5.36
N VAL A 92 2.03 -34.33 -5.02
CA VAL A 92 3.02 -35.30 -5.52
C VAL A 92 3.14 -36.43 -4.52
N ASN A 93 2.94 -37.67 -4.97
CA ASN A 93 3.02 -38.85 -4.13
C ASN A 93 4.47 -39.40 -4.06
N LEU A 94 4.95 -39.65 -2.85
CA LEU A 94 6.26 -40.16 -2.48
C LEU A 94 6.21 -41.61 -1.94
N ASP A 95 5.11 -42.34 -2.12
CA ASP A 95 4.92 -43.75 -1.70
C ASP A 95 6.00 -44.72 -2.21
N PHE A 96 6.78 -44.33 -3.21
CA PHE A 96 7.90 -45.15 -3.72
C PHE A 96 9.16 -45.09 -2.85
N LEU A 97 9.20 -44.19 -1.86
CA LEU A 97 10.30 -44.05 -0.92
C LEU A 97 10.05 -44.94 0.30
N PRO A 98 10.91 -45.93 0.60
CA PRO A 98 10.76 -46.80 1.76
C PRO A 98 11.24 -46.13 3.07
N PHE A 99 10.93 -44.84 3.26
CA PHE A 99 11.42 -44.05 4.38
C PHE A 99 10.29 -43.35 5.12
N ARG A 100 10.43 -43.18 6.43
CA ARG A 100 9.44 -42.48 7.24
C ARG A 100 9.70 -40.97 7.18
N SER A 101 8.63 -40.19 7.16
CA SER A 101 8.68 -38.73 7.30
C SER A 101 9.63 -38.02 6.31
N PRO A 102 9.43 -38.10 4.99
CA PRO A 102 10.27 -37.39 4.03
C PRO A 102 10.08 -35.86 4.15
N HIS A 103 11.18 -35.14 4.40
CA HIS A 103 11.19 -33.67 4.55
C HIS A 103 11.98 -33.02 3.41
N PRO A 104 11.33 -32.29 2.48
CA PRO A 104 12.03 -31.62 1.38
C PRO A 104 12.97 -30.54 1.89
N VAL A 105 14.18 -30.52 1.34
CA VAL A 105 15.22 -29.55 1.72
C VAL A 105 15.84 -28.78 0.56
N ALA A 106 15.93 -29.38 -0.62
CA ALA A 106 16.47 -28.72 -1.80
C ALA A 106 15.98 -29.40 -3.09
N SER A 107 16.19 -28.76 -4.24
CA SER A 107 15.84 -29.31 -5.56
C SER A 107 16.77 -28.77 -6.64
N SER A 108 17.10 -29.60 -7.63
CA SER A 108 17.89 -29.19 -8.79
C SER A 108 17.54 -30.07 -10.00
N LEU A 109 17.35 -29.47 -11.17
CA LEU A 109 17.12 -30.17 -12.45
C LEU A 109 16.06 -31.28 -12.39
N GLY A 110 14.94 -31.04 -11.69
CA GLY A 110 13.85 -32.02 -11.53
C GLY A 110 14.08 -33.10 -10.47
N LEU A 111 15.22 -33.06 -9.76
CA LEU A 111 15.48 -33.87 -8.58
C LEU A 111 15.04 -33.14 -7.31
N VAL A 112 14.52 -33.89 -6.35
CA VAL A 112 14.12 -33.42 -5.02
C VAL A 112 15.00 -34.10 -3.99
N TYR A 113 15.55 -33.30 -3.07
CA TYR A 113 16.37 -33.76 -1.96
C TYR A 113 15.56 -33.71 -0.67
N LEU A 114 15.57 -34.80 0.08
CA LEU A 114 14.72 -35.06 1.23
C LEU A 114 15.55 -35.57 2.41
N TRP A 115 15.31 -35.08 3.62
CA TRP A 115 15.70 -35.80 4.83
C TRP A 115 14.60 -36.77 5.23
N ALA A 116 14.93 -38.05 5.40
CA ALA A 116 13.96 -39.03 5.89
C ALA A 116 14.57 -39.95 6.95
N ASP A 117 13.72 -40.47 7.82
CA ASP A 117 14.12 -41.41 8.86
C ASP A 117 14.27 -42.81 8.25
N SER A 118 15.35 -43.50 8.61
CA SER A 118 15.56 -44.89 8.20
C SER A 118 14.47 -45.77 8.79
N ALA A 119 13.92 -46.71 8.00
CA ALA A 119 12.88 -47.62 8.47
C ALA A 119 13.38 -48.59 9.56
N ASP A 120 14.69 -48.85 9.61
CA ASP A 120 15.30 -49.95 10.36
C ASP A 120 16.06 -49.50 11.64
N SER A 121 16.01 -48.21 12.02
CA SER A 121 16.78 -47.67 13.15
C SER A 121 15.92 -46.86 14.13
N PRO A 122 15.87 -47.22 15.43
CA PRO A 122 15.15 -46.46 16.45
C PRO A 122 15.88 -45.17 16.86
N ASP A 123 17.16 -45.03 16.50
CA ASP A 123 17.90 -43.78 16.66
C ASP A 123 17.58 -42.85 15.48
N SER A 124 17.32 -41.57 15.78
CA SER A 124 16.89 -40.51 14.83
C SER A 124 17.94 -40.11 13.76
N ASN A 125 18.61 -41.09 13.13
CA ASN A 125 19.59 -40.88 12.08
C ASN A 125 18.89 -40.68 10.74
N LYS A 126 18.53 -39.42 10.48
CA LYS A 126 18.01 -38.97 9.19
C LYS A 126 19.04 -39.17 8.08
N SER A 127 18.62 -39.79 6.99
CA SER A 127 19.41 -39.94 5.78
C SER A 127 19.01 -38.90 4.74
N LEU A 128 19.99 -38.37 4.00
CA LEU A 128 19.74 -37.46 2.88
C LEU A 128 19.49 -38.28 1.63
N ILE A 129 18.32 -38.12 1.03
CA ILE A 129 17.86 -38.87 -0.13
C ILE A 129 17.68 -37.91 -1.28
N VAL A 130 18.12 -38.30 -2.47
CA VAL A 130 17.75 -37.64 -3.72
C VAL A 130 16.76 -38.52 -4.46
N CYS A 131 15.66 -37.96 -4.93
CA CYS A 131 14.68 -38.69 -5.72
C CYS A 131 14.19 -37.87 -6.90
N ASN A 132 13.78 -38.56 -7.95
CA ASN A 132 13.03 -37.99 -9.05
C ASN A 132 11.57 -38.47 -8.92
N PRO A 133 10.62 -37.58 -8.53
CA PRO A 133 9.23 -37.96 -8.35
C PRO A 133 8.54 -38.44 -9.64
N LEU A 134 9.06 -38.06 -10.81
CA LEU A 134 8.50 -38.43 -12.11
C LEU A 134 8.89 -39.85 -12.52
N THR A 135 10.16 -40.21 -12.33
CA THR A 135 10.70 -41.55 -12.62
C THR A 135 10.52 -42.52 -11.46
N ARG A 136 10.13 -42.03 -10.27
CA ARG A 136 10.01 -42.81 -9.02
C ARG A 136 11.33 -43.50 -8.63
N GLN A 137 12.46 -42.99 -9.11
CA GLN A 137 13.79 -43.45 -8.73
C GLN A 137 14.33 -42.62 -7.58
N TYR A 138 15.09 -43.25 -6.69
CA TYR A 138 15.76 -42.57 -5.60
C TYR A 138 17.16 -43.14 -5.36
N ARG A 139 17.98 -42.36 -4.68
CA ARG A 139 19.30 -42.77 -4.20
C ARG A 139 19.54 -42.17 -2.83
N VAL A 140 20.05 -43.00 -1.91
CA VAL A 140 20.46 -42.57 -0.57
C VAL A 140 21.90 -42.08 -0.65
N LEU A 141 22.18 -40.90 -0.10
CA LEU A 141 23.54 -40.38 0.03
C LEU A 141 24.25 -41.03 1.24
N PRO A 142 25.60 -41.05 1.27
CA PRO A 142 26.32 -41.62 2.41
C PRO A 142 25.87 -40.98 3.72
N GLN A 143 25.77 -41.78 4.78
CA GLN A 143 25.20 -41.31 6.05
C GLN A 143 25.97 -40.13 6.64
N LEU A 144 25.19 -39.20 7.19
CA LEU A 144 25.67 -38.02 7.88
C LEU A 144 25.28 -38.12 9.36
N GLY A 145 26.13 -37.65 10.25
CA GLY A 145 25.81 -37.61 11.69
C GLY A 145 24.55 -36.78 11.97
N SER A 146 23.81 -37.14 13.01
CA SER A 146 22.51 -36.54 13.37
C SER A 146 22.52 -35.01 13.56
N ALA A 147 23.66 -34.41 13.90
CA ALA A 147 23.82 -32.97 14.00
C ALA A 147 23.61 -32.23 12.66
N TRP A 148 23.98 -32.87 11.54
CA TRP A 148 23.88 -32.28 10.20
C TRP A 148 22.44 -32.20 9.70
N SER A 149 21.61 -33.19 10.03
CA SER A 149 20.20 -33.19 9.65
C SER A 149 19.37 -32.15 10.43
N ARG A 150 19.81 -31.79 11.65
CA ARG A 150 19.15 -30.79 12.49
C ARG A 150 19.59 -29.36 12.17
N HIS A 151 20.87 -29.15 11.91
CA HIS A 151 21.45 -27.81 11.85
C HIS A 151 21.97 -27.40 10.47
N GLY A 152 22.19 -28.35 9.55
CA GLY A 152 22.76 -28.11 8.22
C GLY A 152 21.76 -27.60 7.19
N SER A 153 22.18 -26.61 6.40
CA SER A 153 21.47 -26.17 5.20
C SER A 153 21.98 -26.97 4.00
N VAL A 154 21.07 -27.61 3.25
CA VAL A 154 21.43 -28.42 2.08
C VAL A 154 21.40 -27.55 0.83
N LEU A 155 22.49 -27.59 0.07
CA LEU A 155 22.73 -26.87 -1.16
C LEU A 155 22.95 -27.86 -2.27
N VAL A 156 22.30 -27.64 -3.41
CA VAL A 156 22.42 -28.49 -4.59
C VAL A 156 22.52 -27.63 -5.83
N ASP A 157 23.26 -28.10 -6.82
CA ASP A 157 23.44 -27.39 -8.08
C ASP A 157 23.19 -28.29 -9.29
N SER A 158 23.32 -27.71 -10.50
CA SER A 158 23.12 -28.40 -11.77
C SER A 158 24.22 -29.42 -12.12
N ARG A 159 25.33 -29.45 -11.38
CA ARG A 159 26.48 -30.33 -11.63
C ARG A 159 26.43 -31.61 -10.79
N ASN A 160 25.26 -31.96 -10.23
CA ASN A 160 25.11 -33.09 -9.31
C ASN A 160 26.13 -32.98 -8.16
N ARG A 161 26.15 -31.82 -7.50
CA ARG A 161 26.91 -31.60 -6.28
C ARG A 161 25.94 -31.33 -5.14
N VAL A 162 26.27 -31.85 -3.97
CA VAL A 162 25.49 -31.68 -2.75
C VAL A 162 26.43 -31.13 -1.69
N MET A 163 26.03 -30.04 -1.05
CA MET A 163 26.77 -29.45 0.05
C MET A 163 25.86 -29.27 1.25
N VAL A 164 26.33 -29.64 2.44
CA VAL A 164 25.62 -29.42 3.70
C VAL A 164 26.42 -28.40 4.52
N LEU A 165 25.86 -27.22 4.71
CA LEU A 165 26.54 -26.07 5.30
C LEU A 165 26.01 -25.78 6.70
N THR A 166 26.93 -25.63 7.65
CA THR A 166 26.68 -25.13 9.02
C THR A 166 27.59 -23.92 9.29
N GLU A 167 27.43 -23.30 10.46
CA GLU A 167 28.31 -22.22 10.90
C GLU A 167 29.78 -22.65 11.00
N LEU A 168 30.02 -23.87 11.49
CA LEU A 168 31.37 -24.35 11.81
C LEU A 168 32.00 -25.16 10.67
N ALA A 169 31.19 -25.85 9.86
CA ALA A 169 31.70 -26.76 8.84
C ALA A 169 30.79 -26.88 7.61
N ALA A 170 31.41 -27.20 6.48
CA ALA A 170 30.77 -27.52 5.21
C ALA A 170 31.12 -28.95 4.80
N LEU A 171 30.13 -29.76 4.48
CA LEU A 171 30.32 -31.07 3.86
C LEU A 171 30.01 -30.99 2.38
N TYR A 172 30.84 -31.57 1.54
CA TYR A 172 30.67 -31.57 0.10
C TYR A 172 30.69 -33.00 -0.43
N PHE A 173 29.77 -33.28 -1.33
CA PHE A 173 29.64 -34.56 -2.03
C PHE A 173 29.39 -34.29 -3.52
N SER A 174 30.08 -35.03 -4.37
CA SER A 174 29.89 -34.95 -5.82
C SER A 174 29.70 -36.35 -6.39
N PHE A 175 28.66 -36.50 -7.22
CA PHE A 175 28.35 -37.77 -7.85
C PHE A 175 29.41 -38.23 -8.87
N SER A 176 30.31 -37.34 -9.33
CA SER A 176 31.39 -37.65 -10.27
C SER A 176 32.68 -38.16 -9.61
N GLN A 177 32.79 -38.14 -8.28
CA GLN A 177 33.98 -38.62 -7.56
C GLN A 177 34.01 -40.15 -7.45
N LYS A 178 35.20 -40.74 -7.64
CA LYS A 178 35.42 -42.20 -7.54
C LYS A 178 35.18 -42.76 -6.14
N THR A 179 35.36 -41.97 -5.08
CA THR A 179 35.40 -42.46 -3.69
C THR A 179 34.07 -42.37 -2.93
N GLN A 180 33.00 -41.78 -3.48
CA GLN A 180 31.64 -41.73 -2.88
C GLN A 180 31.62 -41.36 -1.38
N GLN A 181 32.53 -40.50 -0.93
CA GLN A 181 32.66 -40.05 0.47
C GLN A 181 32.42 -38.55 0.59
N TRP A 182 32.00 -38.10 1.78
CA TRP A 182 31.87 -36.68 2.09
C TRP A 182 33.24 -36.06 2.37
N LEU A 183 33.53 -34.95 1.71
CA LEU A 183 34.67 -34.10 2.04
C LEU A 183 34.23 -33.06 3.07
N LYS A 184 35.00 -32.90 4.17
CA LYS A 184 34.69 -31.98 5.26
C LYS A 184 35.65 -30.80 5.25
N PHE A 185 35.09 -29.60 5.33
CA PHE A 185 35.81 -28.34 5.38
C PHE A 185 35.31 -27.50 6.56
N SER A 186 36.19 -26.66 7.12
CA SER A 186 35.78 -25.67 8.13
C SER A 186 35.09 -24.50 7.43
N SER A 187 33.94 -24.08 7.97
CA SER A 187 33.20 -22.94 7.43
C SER A 187 33.49 -21.65 8.17
N ASN A 188 33.68 -21.68 9.50
CA ASN A 188 33.99 -20.52 10.34
C ASN A 188 33.16 -19.25 10.03
N LEU A 189 31.89 -19.43 9.68
CA LEU A 189 30.99 -18.32 9.46
C LEU A 189 30.67 -17.65 10.81
N PRO A 190 30.41 -16.34 10.84
CA PRO A 190 30.19 -15.61 12.09
C PRO A 190 28.86 -15.94 12.77
N SER A 191 27.93 -16.56 12.05
CA SER A 191 26.68 -17.11 12.58
C SER A 191 26.07 -18.10 11.59
N LYS A 192 25.05 -18.85 12.05
CA LYS A 192 24.30 -19.81 11.22
C LYS A 192 23.86 -19.18 9.88
N PRO A 193 24.30 -19.72 8.73
CA PRO A 193 23.99 -19.16 7.43
C PRO A 193 22.50 -19.23 7.11
N ARG A 194 21.95 -18.13 6.62
CA ARG A 194 20.54 -17.99 6.25
C ARG A 194 20.37 -18.02 4.74
N SER A 195 19.56 -18.98 4.29
CA SER A 195 19.21 -19.20 2.87
C SER A 195 20.45 -19.18 1.96
N PRO A 196 21.47 -20.02 2.24
CA PRO A 196 22.63 -20.09 1.38
C PRO A 196 22.21 -20.55 -0.02
N ILE A 197 22.93 -20.10 -1.04
CA ILE A 197 22.71 -20.47 -2.45
C ILE A 197 24.05 -20.78 -3.11
N VAL A 198 24.01 -21.57 -4.19
CA VAL A 198 25.17 -21.84 -5.04
C VAL A 198 24.89 -21.24 -6.40
N VAL A 199 25.77 -20.36 -6.87
CA VAL A 199 25.69 -19.75 -8.20
C VAL A 199 27.02 -19.98 -8.90
N SER A 200 26.97 -20.61 -10.08
CA SER A 200 28.13 -21.03 -10.85
C SER A 200 29.10 -21.94 -10.06
N ASN A 201 30.13 -21.36 -9.45
CA ASN A 201 31.13 -22.10 -8.67
C ASN A 201 31.43 -21.46 -7.31
N SER A 202 30.52 -20.61 -6.83
CA SER A 202 30.64 -19.92 -5.55
C SER A 202 29.38 -20.14 -4.70
N VAL A 203 29.60 -20.29 -3.40
CA VAL A 203 28.54 -20.36 -2.40
C VAL A 203 28.35 -18.98 -1.81
N PHE A 204 27.11 -18.54 -1.67
CA PHE A 204 26.75 -17.27 -1.05
C PHE A 204 25.85 -17.54 0.16
N ALA A 205 26.09 -16.85 1.26
CA ALA A 205 25.31 -16.99 2.49
C ALA A 205 25.12 -15.65 3.20
N LEU A 206 23.94 -15.43 3.77
CA LEU A 206 23.70 -14.32 4.69
C LEU A 206 23.98 -14.75 6.12
N CYS A 207 24.82 -14.00 6.82
CA CYS A 207 25.07 -14.20 8.24
C CYS A 207 24.64 -12.96 9.02
N ASP A 208 24.00 -13.18 10.17
CA ASP A 208 23.72 -12.11 11.13
C ASP A 208 24.99 -11.88 11.96
N VAL A 209 25.63 -10.73 11.76
CA VAL A 209 26.80 -10.28 12.53
C VAL A 209 26.40 -9.24 13.58
N GLY A 210 25.09 -9.10 13.82
CA GLY A 210 24.52 -8.17 14.79
C GLY A 210 24.63 -8.68 16.24
N SER A 211 24.14 -7.87 17.16
CA SER A 211 24.00 -8.25 18.57
C SER A 211 22.64 -8.94 18.79
N PRO A 212 22.42 -9.59 19.95
CA PRO A 212 21.12 -10.20 20.28
C PRO A 212 19.92 -9.23 20.17
N TRP A 213 20.18 -7.93 20.26
CA TRP A 213 19.18 -6.85 20.27
C TRP A 213 18.98 -6.19 18.90
N ARG A 214 19.93 -6.36 17.97
CA ARG A 214 19.88 -5.75 16.63
C ARG A 214 20.58 -6.65 15.61
N SER A 215 19.78 -7.29 14.75
CA SER A 215 20.29 -8.02 13.59
C SER A 215 20.98 -7.10 12.59
N LYS A 216 22.18 -7.49 12.14
CA LYS A 216 22.94 -6.85 11.07
C LYS A 216 23.35 -7.92 10.07
N TRP A 217 22.72 -7.94 8.91
CA TRP A 217 22.97 -8.96 7.89
C TRP A 217 24.15 -8.57 7.01
N LYS A 218 25.08 -9.50 6.79
CA LYS A 218 26.16 -9.36 5.81
C LYS A 218 26.18 -10.55 4.85
N LEU A 219 26.60 -10.31 3.61
CA LEU A 219 26.73 -11.33 2.58
C LEU A 219 28.16 -11.87 2.56
N PHE A 220 28.28 -13.19 2.65
CA PHE A 220 29.55 -13.90 2.55
C PHE A 220 29.58 -14.75 1.29
N SER A 221 30.74 -14.84 0.65
CA SER A 221 30.95 -15.70 -0.51
C SER A 221 32.18 -16.59 -0.35
N CYS A 222 32.14 -17.79 -0.93
CA CYS A 222 33.25 -18.73 -0.95
C CYS A 222 33.28 -19.49 -2.28
N ALA A 223 34.41 -19.48 -2.98
CA ALA A 223 34.58 -20.28 -4.19
C ALA A 223 34.71 -21.78 -3.83
N VAL A 224 33.95 -22.63 -4.51
CA VAL A 224 33.94 -24.08 -4.28
C VAL A 224 35.32 -24.70 -4.55
N ASN A 225 36.07 -24.17 -5.52
CA ASN A 225 37.45 -24.63 -5.79
C ASN A 225 38.41 -24.31 -4.64
N ASN A 226 38.22 -23.19 -3.94
CA ASN A 226 39.06 -22.82 -2.79
C ASN A 226 38.83 -23.79 -1.63
N MET A 227 37.61 -24.31 -1.47
CA MET A 227 37.34 -25.39 -0.52
C MET A 227 38.02 -26.70 -0.93
N LEU A 228 38.08 -27.03 -2.23
CA LEU A 228 38.63 -28.29 -2.73
C LEU A 228 40.17 -28.35 -2.78
N ASN A 229 40.87 -27.20 -2.79
CA ASN A 229 42.34 -27.13 -2.90
C ASN A 229 43.11 -27.33 -1.57
N LEU A 230 42.42 -27.58 -0.46
CA LEU A 230 43.03 -27.63 0.88
C LEU A 230 43.58 -29.01 1.25
N ASN A 231 44.78 -29.32 0.73
CA ASN A 231 45.82 -29.95 1.52
C ASN A 231 46.75 -28.80 1.96
N LEU A 232 46.56 -28.20 3.15
CA LEU A 232 47.60 -27.56 3.99
C LEU A 232 46.99 -26.60 5.05
N ASN A 233 47.65 -26.60 6.20
CA ASN A 233 47.37 -25.83 7.41
C ASN A 233 47.43 -24.30 7.20
N VAL A 234 46.30 -23.65 6.89
CA VAL A 234 46.18 -22.19 7.02
C VAL A 234 44.83 -21.84 7.65
N MET A 235 44.86 -21.20 8.82
CA MET A 235 43.71 -20.58 9.49
C MET A 235 43.26 -19.29 8.78
N ASN A 236 43.04 -19.33 7.47
CA ASN A 236 42.45 -18.21 6.74
C ASN A 236 40.96 -18.47 6.53
N ASN A 237 40.15 -17.46 6.84
CA ASN A 237 38.71 -17.52 6.69
C ASN A 237 38.39 -17.62 5.18
N ASN A 238 37.96 -18.79 4.70
CA ASN A 238 37.67 -19.05 3.27
C ASN A 238 36.45 -18.28 2.74
N TRP A 239 35.75 -17.57 3.63
CA TRP A 239 34.57 -16.78 3.31
C TRP A 239 34.94 -15.31 3.28
N GLU A 240 34.77 -14.70 2.13
CA GLU A 240 34.94 -13.28 1.93
C GLU A 240 33.62 -12.57 2.23
N CYS A 241 33.66 -11.62 3.16
CA CYS A 241 32.55 -10.71 3.37
C CYS A 241 32.49 -9.75 2.18
N LEU A 242 31.44 -9.85 1.38
CA LEU A 242 31.23 -8.94 0.27
C LEU A 242 30.60 -7.67 0.83
N GLU A 243 31.24 -6.51 0.62
CA GLU A 243 30.74 -5.21 1.08
C GLU A 243 30.63 -4.24 -0.10
N ARG A 244 29.47 -3.56 -0.18
CA ARG A 244 29.29 -2.33 -0.96
C ARG A 244 28.44 -1.37 -0.15
N HIS A 245 28.71 -0.08 -0.27
CA HIS A 245 27.99 0.97 0.46
C HIS A 245 26.47 0.85 0.26
N GLU A 246 26.03 0.67 -0.99
CA GLU A 246 24.62 0.51 -1.40
C GLU A 246 23.91 -0.67 -0.71
N TRP A 247 24.65 -1.70 -0.29
CA TRP A 247 24.06 -2.88 0.33
C TRP A 247 23.75 -2.68 1.80
N GLY A 248 24.49 -1.80 2.49
CA GLY A 248 24.21 -1.45 3.88
C GLY A 248 22.79 -0.93 4.04
N ASP A 249 22.39 -0.02 3.14
CA ASP A 249 21.05 0.56 3.12
C ASP A 249 19.98 -0.49 2.83
N ILE A 250 20.22 -1.40 1.86
CA ILE A 250 19.28 -2.47 1.50
C ILE A 250 19.13 -3.51 2.64
N PHE A 251 20.24 -3.92 3.27
CA PHE A 251 20.20 -4.84 4.41
C PHE A 251 19.52 -4.22 5.64
N ASP A 252 19.61 -2.91 5.79
CA ASP A 252 19.01 -2.19 6.91
C ASP A 252 17.49 -2.01 6.78
N ILE A 253 16.94 -1.96 5.56
CA ILE A 253 15.48 -1.89 5.36
C ILE A 253 14.80 -3.27 5.40
N MET A 254 15.54 -4.36 5.19
CA MET A 254 14.98 -5.71 5.07
C MET A 254 14.85 -6.45 6.42
N LYS A 255 13.64 -6.92 6.72
CA LYS A 255 13.31 -7.86 7.80
C LYS A 255 13.43 -9.29 7.30
N ARG A 256 14.30 -10.07 7.96
CA ARG A 256 14.50 -11.51 7.69
C ARG A 256 14.87 -11.81 6.22
N PRO A 257 15.92 -11.18 5.66
CA PRO A 257 16.31 -11.37 4.26
C PRO A 257 16.63 -12.85 3.95
N ARG A 258 16.44 -13.24 2.69
CA ARG A 258 16.77 -14.54 2.11
C ARG A 258 17.35 -14.33 0.72
N LEU A 259 18.34 -15.14 0.35
CA LEU A 259 18.87 -15.19 -1.01
C LEU A 259 18.08 -16.19 -1.84
N ILE A 260 17.93 -15.88 -3.12
CA ILE A 260 17.39 -16.75 -4.16
C ILE A 260 18.37 -16.72 -5.34
N CYS A 261 18.55 -17.87 -5.99
CA CYS A 261 19.29 -17.94 -7.24
C CYS A 261 18.47 -17.28 -8.36
N GLY A 262 19.02 -16.26 -9.04
CA GLY A 262 18.40 -15.64 -10.21
C GLY A 262 18.76 -16.38 -11.51
N ASN A 263 18.27 -15.87 -12.65
CA ASN A 263 18.65 -16.42 -13.96
C ASN A 263 20.11 -16.10 -14.29
N GLY A 264 20.88 -17.10 -14.74
CA GLY A 264 22.29 -16.95 -15.07
C GLY A 264 23.19 -16.83 -13.83
N ASN A 265 24.11 -15.86 -13.81
CA ASN A 265 25.00 -15.60 -12.67
C ASN A 265 24.41 -14.63 -11.63
N LYS A 266 23.10 -14.35 -11.71
CA LYS A 266 22.43 -13.36 -10.86
C LYS A 266 22.03 -13.93 -9.51
N ILE A 267 22.14 -13.11 -8.47
CA ILE A 267 21.59 -13.39 -7.13
C ILE A 267 20.38 -12.48 -6.94
N LEU A 268 19.34 -12.96 -6.26
CA LEU A 268 18.19 -12.15 -5.87
C LEU A 268 18.05 -12.16 -4.35
N MET A 269 17.55 -11.07 -3.78
CA MET A 269 17.32 -10.97 -2.33
C MET A 269 15.87 -10.62 -2.05
N ILE A 270 15.25 -11.39 -1.16
CA ILE A 270 13.86 -11.20 -0.77
C ILE A 270 13.76 -11.09 0.74
N GLY A 271 12.75 -10.37 1.22
CA GLY A 271 12.54 -10.12 2.65
C GLY A 271 11.29 -9.28 2.82
N GLY A 272 10.71 -9.31 4.02
CA GLY A 272 9.70 -8.30 4.36
C GLY A 272 10.42 -6.99 4.65
N LEU A 273 9.79 -5.84 4.48
CA LEU A 273 10.37 -4.59 4.96
C LEU A 273 10.30 -4.56 6.51
N LYS A 274 11.32 -4.01 7.17
CA LYS A 274 11.22 -3.69 8.61
C LYS A 274 10.06 -2.70 8.76
N SER A 275 9.35 -2.77 9.89
CA SER A 275 8.12 -1.99 10.13
C SER A 275 8.33 -0.48 10.01
N SER A 276 9.57 -0.01 10.20
CA SER A 276 10.01 1.37 9.95
C SER A 276 10.04 1.79 8.48
N TYR A 277 9.87 0.85 7.54
CA TYR A 277 9.90 1.08 6.10
C TYR A 277 8.66 0.53 5.37
N SER A 278 7.72 -0.12 6.08
CA SER A 278 6.48 -0.63 5.47
C SER A 278 5.40 0.46 5.41
N LEU A 279 5.01 0.89 4.20
CA LEU A 279 4.01 1.93 3.93
C LEU A 279 2.55 1.58 4.31
N ASN A 280 2.26 0.39 4.85
CA ASN A 280 0.93 -0.01 5.33
C ASN A 280 1.03 -1.00 6.51
N GLN A 281 0.43 -0.67 7.65
CA GLN A 281 0.43 -1.51 8.86
C GLN A 281 -0.62 -2.64 8.85
N SER A 282 -1.46 -2.74 7.83
CA SER A 282 -2.54 -3.73 7.72
C SER A 282 -2.27 -4.78 6.64
N CYS A 283 -1.21 -5.57 6.78
CA CYS A 283 -1.17 -6.92 6.22
C CYS A 283 -0.05 -7.74 6.89
N LEU A 284 -0.40 -8.49 7.92
CA LEU A 284 0.40 -9.66 8.31
C LEU A 284 0.35 -10.64 7.13
N THR A 285 1.53 -11.03 6.66
CA THR A 285 1.85 -11.84 5.48
C THR A 285 1.58 -11.20 4.10
N SER A 286 2.65 -11.16 3.29
CA SER A 286 2.61 -11.07 1.81
C SER A 286 2.65 -9.68 1.15
N LYS A 287 3.71 -8.90 1.40
CA LYS A 287 4.32 -8.12 0.31
C LYS A 287 5.78 -8.56 0.19
N MET A 288 6.01 -9.57 -0.64
CA MET A 288 7.36 -9.98 -1.02
C MET A 288 7.79 -9.03 -2.12
N GLU A 289 8.53 -7.98 -1.78
CA GLU A 289 9.20 -7.17 -2.79
C GLU A 289 10.41 -7.96 -3.28
N ILE A 290 10.38 -8.33 -4.56
CA ILE A 290 11.57 -8.78 -5.28
C ILE A 290 12.32 -7.50 -5.59
N LEU A 291 13.25 -7.10 -4.71
CA LEU A 291 14.32 -6.22 -5.10
C LEU A 291 15.23 -7.05 -6.00
N ALA A 292 14.95 -7.00 -7.30
CA ALA A 292 15.82 -7.55 -8.32
C ALA A 292 17.08 -6.70 -8.38
N VAL A 293 17.98 -6.91 -7.42
CA VAL A 293 19.33 -6.39 -7.51
C VAL A 293 20.06 -7.41 -8.36
N ASP A 294 20.23 -7.11 -9.64
CA ASP A 294 20.99 -7.94 -10.56
C ASP A 294 22.47 -7.93 -10.13
N PHE A 295 22.87 -8.91 -9.33
CA PHE A 295 24.26 -9.08 -8.92
C PHE A 295 25.02 -9.86 -9.98
N ASP A 296 25.95 -9.24 -10.70
CA ASP A 296 26.97 -9.98 -11.44
C ASP A 296 28.23 -10.14 -10.56
N PRO A 297 28.55 -11.35 -10.06
CA PRO A 297 29.68 -11.59 -9.17
C PRO A 297 31.04 -11.30 -9.81
N THR A 298 31.14 -11.12 -11.13
CA THR A 298 32.38 -10.67 -11.78
C THR A 298 32.66 -9.17 -11.68
N THR A 299 31.71 -8.35 -11.20
CA THR A 299 31.87 -6.88 -11.10
C THR A 299 32.50 -6.40 -9.78
N VAL A 300 32.87 -7.29 -8.87
CA VAL A 300 33.60 -6.93 -7.64
C VAL A 300 35.10 -7.02 -7.94
N VAL A 301 35.65 -5.96 -8.53
CA VAL A 301 37.11 -5.83 -8.71
C VAL A 301 37.70 -5.23 -7.43
N ALA A 302 38.77 -5.85 -6.95
CA ALA A 302 39.57 -5.40 -5.81
C ALA A 302 40.07 -3.96 -6.01
N GLU A 303 39.95 -3.13 -4.98
CA GLU A 303 40.53 -1.79 -4.94
C GLU A 303 42.05 -1.85 -5.23
N PRO A 304 42.56 -1.14 -6.26
CA PRO A 304 43.98 -0.91 -6.38
C PRO A 304 44.42 0.20 -5.42
N LEU A 305 45.47 -0.08 -4.66
CA LEU A 305 46.21 0.91 -3.86
C LEU A 305 46.62 2.14 -4.69
N PRO A 306 46.66 3.34 -4.09
CA PRO A 306 46.89 4.58 -4.84
C PRO A 306 48.37 4.75 -5.24
N PRO A 307 48.67 5.19 -6.47
CA PRO A 307 49.98 5.75 -6.78
C PRO A 307 50.01 7.27 -6.66
N VAL A 308 51.23 7.74 -6.45
CA VAL A 308 51.69 9.06 -6.04
C VAL A 308 51.50 10.15 -7.11
N VAL A 309 51.29 11.37 -6.62
CA VAL A 309 51.19 12.65 -7.34
C VAL A 309 52.38 12.92 -8.27
N THR A 310 52.12 13.36 -9.51
CA THR A 310 52.92 14.37 -10.23
C THR A 310 52.03 15.15 -11.22
N ALA A 311 52.51 16.33 -11.61
CA ALA A 311 51.74 17.52 -11.97
C ALA A 311 51.57 17.78 -13.48
N ALA A 312 50.54 18.60 -13.76
CA ALA A 312 50.41 19.65 -14.79
C ALA A 312 50.24 19.30 -16.29
N ASP A 313 49.58 20.28 -16.93
CA ASP A 313 49.27 20.51 -18.36
C ASP A 313 48.08 19.71 -18.95
N GLY A 314 47.12 20.26 -19.69
CA GLY A 314 46.87 21.61 -20.20
C GLY A 314 45.97 21.54 -21.45
N ARG A 315 44.80 22.21 -21.37
CA ARG A 315 43.90 22.70 -22.45
C ARG A 315 42.85 21.76 -23.12
N PRO A 316 41.72 22.36 -23.58
CA PRO A 316 40.52 21.68 -24.09
C PRO A 316 40.39 21.74 -25.62
N SER A 317 39.49 20.94 -26.20
CA SER A 317 39.00 21.14 -27.56
C SER A 317 37.51 20.77 -27.69
N GLU A 318 36.80 21.71 -28.31
CA GLU A 318 35.42 21.70 -28.80
C GLU A 318 35.16 20.58 -29.82
N SER A 319 33.90 20.16 -29.95
CA SER A 319 33.12 20.34 -31.19
C SER A 319 31.77 19.62 -31.09
N ASP A 320 30.72 20.40 -31.40
CA ASP A 320 29.35 20.00 -31.67
C ASP A 320 29.23 18.98 -32.82
N GLU A 321 28.14 18.21 -32.83
CA GLU A 321 27.34 17.99 -34.03
C GLU A 321 25.95 17.44 -33.68
N GLU A 322 24.94 18.14 -34.20
CA GLU A 322 23.51 17.87 -34.11
C GLU A 322 23.10 16.77 -35.09
N GLU A 323 22.18 15.87 -34.69
CA GLU A 323 21.29 15.19 -35.63
C GLU A 323 19.85 15.11 -35.06
N GLU A 324 18.92 15.69 -35.81
CA GLU A 324 17.47 15.66 -35.60
C GLU A 324 16.87 14.27 -35.86
N GLY A 325 15.85 13.88 -35.09
CA GLY A 325 15.09 12.65 -35.39
C GLY A 325 13.89 12.34 -34.48
N VAL A 326 12.71 12.84 -34.88
CA VAL A 326 11.37 12.22 -34.75
C VAL A 326 10.79 12.02 -33.32
N GLU A 327 9.90 12.93 -32.92
CA GLU A 327 9.07 12.80 -31.71
C GLU A 327 7.99 11.70 -31.83
N LYS A 328 8.04 10.72 -30.92
CA LYS A 328 6.92 9.85 -30.55
C LYS A 328 6.30 10.36 -29.24
N PRO A 329 4.98 10.19 -29.00
CA PRO A 329 4.31 10.82 -27.87
C PRO A 329 4.77 10.19 -26.55
N VAL A 330 5.58 10.93 -25.81
CA VAL A 330 5.98 10.57 -24.45
C VAL A 330 4.77 10.71 -23.55
N LYS A 331 4.28 9.58 -23.01
CA LYS A 331 3.44 9.58 -21.79
C LYS A 331 4.26 10.25 -20.69
N LYS A 332 4.08 11.56 -20.50
CA LYS A 332 4.60 12.29 -19.34
C LYS A 332 3.95 11.70 -18.09
N SER A 333 4.64 10.79 -17.42
CA SER A 333 4.32 10.41 -16.04
C SER A 333 4.46 11.67 -15.19
N ARG A 334 3.34 12.22 -14.72
CA ARG A 334 3.35 13.31 -13.74
C ARG A 334 4.05 12.79 -12.48
N GLU A 335 5.21 13.35 -12.16
CA GLU A 335 5.92 13.03 -10.93
C GLU A 335 5.15 13.65 -9.76
N ILE A 336 4.49 12.81 -8.97
CA ILE A 336 3.78 13.25 -7.76
C ILE A 336 4.85 13.40 -6.68
N VAL A 337 5.08 14.63 -6.22
CA VAL A 337 5.93 14.89 -5.05
C VAL A 337 5.19 14.36 -3.81
N LEU A 338 5.46 13.10 -3.45
CA LEU A 338 4.98 12.52 -2.21
C LEU A 338 5.71 13.17 -1.02
N GLY A 339 5.00 13.38 0.08
CA GLY A 339 5.65 13.79 1.34
C GLY A 339 6.77 12.80 1.70
N ARG A 340 7.93 13.30 2.14
CA ARG A 340 9.03 12.44 2.60
C ARG A 340 8.52 11.61 3.79
N ASN A 341 8.86 10.33 3.84
CA ASN A 341 8.69 9.53 5.06
C ASN A 341 9.57 10.14 6.15
N VAL A 342 8.97 10.86 7.10
CA VAL A 342 9.71 11.58 8.15
C VAL A 342 9.97 10.64 9.33
N HIS A 343 11.06 9.87 9.26
CA HIS A 343 11.62 9.20 10.44
C HIS A 343 12.78 9.99 11.08
N THR A 344 13.15 11.15 10.52
CA THR A 344 14.38 11.88 10.90
C THR A 344 14.25 13.38 11.16
N SER A 345 13.10 14.03 10.93
CA SER A 345 12.96 15.50 11.13
C SER A 345 11.85 15.94 12.09
N CYS A 346 11.32 15.03 12.91
CA CYS A 346 10.32 15.35 13.94
C CYS A 346 10.97 15.47 15.32
N LEU A 347 10.34 16.23 16.22
CA LEU A 347 10.66 16.19 17.65
C LEU A 347 10.73 14.72 18.09
N ALA A 348 11.91 14.25 18.51
CA ALA A 348 12.07 12.86 18.92
C ALA A 348 11.23 12.61 20.18
N VAL A 349 10.18 11.82 20.04
CA VAL A 349 9.42 11.27 21.17
C VAL A 349 10.05 9.93 21.49
N THR A 350 11.05 9.93 22.36
CA THR A 350 11.72 8.71 22.81
C THR A 350 11.05 8.18 24.08
N GLU A 351 10.94 6.87 24.18
CA GLU A 351 10.56 6.21 25.43
C GLU A 351 11.56 6.60 26.52
N PRO A 352 11.10 6.90 27.75
CA PRO A 352 11.99 7.00 28.90
C PRO A 352 12.81 5.71 29.07
N GLU A 353 13.96 5.79 29.73
CA GLU A 353 14.75 4.59 30.04
C GLU A 353 13.89 3.55 30.77
N ALA A 354 14.11 2.28 30.45
CA ALA A 354 13.43 1.15 31.09
C ALA A 354 13.95 0.96 32.53
N ASN A 355 13.62 1.89 33.41
CA ASN A 355 13.71 1.70 34.86
C ASN A 355 12.29 1.51 35.41
N ASP A 356 12.11 0.53 36.31
CA ASP A 356 10.80 0.24 36.91
C ASP A 356 10.47 1.17 38.10
N GLU A 357 11.35 2.11 38.43
CA GLU A 357 11.12 3.08 39.49
C GLU A 357 10.29 4.27 38.98
N PHE A 358 9.19 4.58 39.69
CA PHE A 358 8.39 5.77 39.45
C PHE A 358 9.12 6.98 40.05
N THR A 359 9.90 7.69 39.25
CA THR A 359 10.64 8.89 39.68
C THR A 359 9.96 10.15 39.17
N GLY A 360 9.99 11.24 39.96
CA GLY A 360 9.53 12.56 39.52
C GLY A 360 10.25 13.08 38.26
N ASP A 361 11.43 12.53 37.96
CA ASP A 361 12.18 12.81 36.75
C ASP A 361 11.46 12.34 35.47
N LYS A 362 10.67 11.26 35.53
CA LYS A 362 9.85 10.80 34.40
C LYS A 362 8.73 11.79 34.08
N ASP A 363 8.03 12.28 35.10
CA ASP A 363 6.96 13.25 34.93
C ASP A 363 7.51 14.58 34.39
N ALA A 364 8.65 15.03 34.90
CA ALA A 364 9.33 16.22 34.40
C ALA A 364 9.77 16.05 32.92
N TYR A 365 10.31 14.88 32.55
CA TYR A 365 10.66 14.58 31.16
C TYR A 365 9.43 14.60 30.24
N MET A 366 8.35 13.91 30.62
CA MET A 366 7.10 13.87 29.85
C MET A 366 6.49 15.26 29.70
N ALA A 367 6.45 16.05 30.77
CA ALA A 367 6.01 17.43 30.73
C ALA A 367 6.86 18.28 29.77
N GLY A 368 8.19 18.08 29.78
CA GLY A 368 9.11 18.72 28.85
C GLY A 368 8.86 18.34 27.38
N VAL A 369 8.59 17.06 27.09
CA VAL A 369 8.23 16.60 25.73
C VAL A 369 6.94 17.24 25.27
N LEU A 370 5.89 17.21 26.09
CA LEU A 370 4.59 17.79 25.78
C LEU A 370 4.67 19.31 25.60
N ALA A 371 5.47 20.02 26.40
CA ALA A 371 5.68 21.45 26.27
C ALA A 371 6.39 21.81 24.95
N ARG A 372 7.45 21.08 24.59
CA ARG A 372 8.14 21.25 23.29
C ARG A 372 7.20 20.98 22.13
N TYR A 373 6.43 19.89 22.19
CA TYR A 373 5.47 19.53 21.15
C TYR A 373 4.38 20.59 21.00
N ARG A 374 3.83 21.09 22.12
CA ARG A 374 2.87 22.20 22.13
C ARG A 374 3.45 23.44 21.45
N LYS A 375 4.69 23.82 21.77
CA LYS A 375 5.38 24.95 21.11
C LYS A 375 5.47 24.75 19.60
N THR A 376 5.89 23.56 19.16
CA THR A 376 5.93 23.21 17.74
C THR A 376 4.56 23.35 17.07
N LEU A 377 3.49 22.80 17.67
CA LEU A 377 2.13 22.91 17.12
C LEU A 377 1.65 24.37 17.06
N MET A 378 1.97 25.18 18.08
CA MET A 378 1.65 26.62 18.07
C MET A 378 2.36 27.34 16.91
N ASP A 379 3.64 27.07 16.70
CA ASP A 379 4.43 27.71 15.64
C ASP A 379 3.99 27.27 14.23
N ARG A 380 3.63 25.99 14.06
CA ARG A 380 3.06 25.48 12.81
C ARG A 380 1.66 26.05 12.55
N THR A 381 0.84 26.22 13.58
CA THR A 381 -0.51 26.79 13.46
C THR A 381 -0.48 28.24 12.94
N LYS A 382 0.51 29.04 13.35
CA LYS A 382 0.69 30.42 12.86
C LYS A 382 0.77 30.50 11.34
N HIS A 383 1.36 29.51 10.68
CA HIS A 383 1.57 29.49 9.22
C HIS A 383 0.62 28.54 8.48
N HIS A 384 -0.46 28.09 9.11
CA HIS A 384 -1.41 27.18 8.47
C HIS A 384 -2.35 27.92 7.49
N LEU A 385 -2.27 27.61 6.20
CA LEU A 385 -3.16 28.17 5.15
C LEU A 385 -3.63 27.17 4.08
N GLY A 386 -2.88 26.09 3.82
CA GLY A 386 -3.18 25.21 2.68
C GLY A 386 -4.20 24.09 2.91
N TYR A 387 -4.81 24.01 4.10
CA TYR A 387 -5.80 22.97 4.40
C TYR A 387 -7.06 23.56 5.04
N PRO A 388 -8.23 22.91 4.88
CA PRO A 388 -9.52 23.47 5.25
C PRO A 388 -9.88 23.27 6.73
N TYR A 389 -8.97 23.58 7.65
CA TYR A 389 -9.21 23.44 9.09
C TYR A 389 -9.50 24.78 9.74
N ASN A 390 -10.66 24.87 10.40
CA ASN A 390 -10.94 25.99 11.30
C ASN A 390 -10.25 25.75 12.64
N LEU A 391 -9.28 26.60 12.96
CA LEU A 391 -8.47 26.53 14.18
C LEU A 391 -8.92 27.53 15.26
N ASP A 392 -9.99 28.31 14.98
CA ASP A 392 -10.55 29.31 15.90
C ASP A 392 -11.67 28.68 16.74
N PHE A 393 -11.25 27.97 17.79
CA PHE A 393 -12.15 27.39 18.78
C PHE A 393 -11.51 27.35 20.17
N ASP A 394 -12.36 27.37 21.20
CA ASP A 394 -11.97 27.14 22.58
C ASP A 394 -13.00 26.22 23.25
N TYR A 395 -12.52 25.04 23.66
CA TYR A 395 -13.31 23.97 24.27
C TYR A 395 -12.93 23.75 25.74
N GLY A 396 -12.32 24.71 26.42
CA GLY A 396 -11.95 24.59 27.83
C GLY A 396 -13.11 24.14 28.73
N ALA A 397 -14.34 24.58 28.43
CA ALA A 397 -15.55 24.16 29.13
C ALA A 397 -15.85 22.65 29.04
N LEU A 398 -15.32 21.95 28.03
CA LEU A 398 -15.52 20.52 27.79
C LEU A 398 -14.37 19.66 28.32
N ALA A 399 -13.30 20.27 28.86
CA ALA A 399 -12.08 19.55 29.26
C ALA A 399 -12.35 18.43 30.28
N GLN A 400 -13.25 18.68 31.24
CA GLN A 400 -13.62 17.70 32.27
C GLN A 400 -14.27 16.44 31.68
N LEU A 401 -14.91 16.54 30.52
CA LEU A 401 -15.53 15.39 29.88
C LEU A 401 -14.47 14.43 29.32
N GLN A 402 -13.26 14.89 29.03
CA GLN A 402 -12.16 14.06 28.52
C GLN A 402 -11.68 12.99 29.52
N HIS A 403 -12.13 13.05 30.79
CA HIS A 403 -11.88 12.00 31.78
C HIS A 403 -12.76 10.75 31.60
N PHE A 404 -13.77 10.80 30.72
CA PHE A 404 -14.67 9.68 30.45
C PHE A 404 -14.35 8.99 29.12
N SER A 405 -14.39 7.66 29.12
CA SER A 405 -14.31 6.83 27.91
C SER A 405 -15.68 6.77 27.20
N ILE A 406 -16.13 7.90 26.65
CA ILE A 406 -17.45 8.01 26.01
C ILE A 406 -17.45 7.26 24.67
N ASN A 407 -18.34 6.28 24.50
CA ASN A 407 -18.43 5.46 23.30
C ASN A 407 -19.89 5.32 22.83
N ASN A 408 -20.18 5.78 21.61
CA ASN A 408 -21.52 5.71 21.02
C ASN A 408 -21.69 4.42 20.20
N LEU A 409 -21.65 3.27 20.87
CA LEU A 409 -21.82 1.96 20.22
C LEU A 409 -23.15 1.89 19.44
N GLY A 410 -23.11 1.34 18.23
CA GLY A 410 -24.30 1.06 17.42
C GLY A 410 -25.05 2.29 16.92
N ASP A 411 -26.32 2.06 16.56
CA ASP A 411 -27.21 3.05 15.98
C ASP A 411 -27.48 4.24 16.93
N PRO A 412 -27.40 5.50 16.48
CA PRO A 412 -27.68 6.67 17.32
C PRO A 412 -29.08 6.74 17.93
N PHE A 413 -30.07 6.11 17.28
CA PHE A 413 -31.49 6.16 17.63
C PHE A 413 -31.95 4.95 18.44
N ILE A 414 -31.07 3.95 18.66
CA ILE A 414 -31.39 2.75 19.42
C ILE A 414 -30.60 2.76 20.74
N GLU A 415 -31.30 2.49 21.84
CA GLU A 415 -30.68 2.36 23.15
C GLU A 415 -29.75 1.13 23.19
N SER A 416 -28.68 1.19 23.97
CA SER A 416 -27.69 0.11 24.08
C SER A 416 -27.37 -0.09 25.54
N ASN A 417 -26.89 -1.28 25.87
CA ASN A 417 -26.53 -1.66 27.24
C ASN A 417 -25.30 -0.91 27.79
N TYR A 418 -24.53 -0.21 26.96
CA TYR A 418 -23.38 0.59 27.41
C TYR A 418 -23.80 2.00 27.81
N GLY A 419 -23.76 2.34 29.11
CA GLY A 419 -24.30 3.60 29.63
C GLY A 419 -23.41 4.86 29.53
N VAL A 420 -22.12 4.73 29.17
CA VAL A 420 -21.20 5.88 29.07
C VAL A 420 -21.14 6.39 27.63
N HIS A 421 -22.25 6.96 27.16
CA HIS A 421 -22.41 7.43 25.78
C HIS A 421 -22.89 8.89 25.72
N SER A 422 -22.90 9.47 24.52
CA SER A 422 -23.38 10.84 24.23
C SER A 422 -24.40 10.89 23.09
N ARG A 423 -25.14 9.80 22.83
CA ARG A 423 -26.10 9.70 21.71
C ARG A 423 -27.11 10.87 21.67
N GLN A 424 -27.49 11.42 22.82
CA GLN A 424 -28.38 12.58 22.89
C GLN A 424 -27.77 13.82 22.21
N PHE A 425 -26.46 14.03 22.38
CA PHE A 425 -25.73 15.09 21.69
C PHE A 425 -25.60 14.79 20.20
N GLU A 426 -25.34 13.53 19.84
CA GLU A 426 -25.29 13.08 18.46
C GLU A 426 -26.61 13.33 17.72
N VAL A 427 -27.74 12.88 18.26
CA VAL A 427 -29.07 13.16 17.71
C VAL A 427 -29.34 14.66 17.66
N GLY A 428 -28.90 15.43 18.66
CA GLY A 428 -29.01 16.89 18.65
C GLY A 428 -28.23 17.56 17.50
N VAL A 429 -27.06 17.03 17.14
CA VAL A 429 -26.27 17.48 15.99
C VAL A 429 -26.95 17.06 14.68
N LEU A 430 -27.42 15.83 14.59
CA LEU A 430 -28.12 15.31 13.42
C LEU A 430 -29.38 16.13 13.13
N ASP A 431 -30.19 16.41 14.16
CA ASP A 431 -31.37 17.28 14.08
C ASP A 431 -31.03 18.69 13.60
N TRP A 432 -29.87 19.21 13.97
CA TRP A 432 -29.43 20.53 13.53
C TRP A 432 -29.13 20.54 12.03
N PHE A 433 -28.42 19.53 11.52
CA PHE A 433 -28.13 19.38 10.09
C PHE A 433 -29.36 18.96 9.27
N ALA A 434 -30.26 18.14 9.82
CA ALA A 434 -31.51 17.78 9.19
C ALA A 434 -32.37 19.03 8.88
N ARG A 435 -32.45 19.97 9.83
CA ARG A 435 -33.09 21.29 9.60
C ARG A 435 -32.35 22.11 8.54
N LEU A 436 -31.02 22.12 8.56
CA LEU A 436 -30.21 22.86 7.60
C LEU A 436 -30.43 22.37 6.16
N TRP A 437 -30.58 21.06 5.98
CA TRP A 437 -30.77 20.41 4.69
C TRP A 437 -32.24 20.09 4.36
N GLU A 438 -33.17 20.62 5.16
CA GLU A 438 -34.62 20.53 4.95
C GLU A 438 -35.13 19.08 4.80
N ILE A 439 -34.77 18.19 5.73
CA ILE A 439 -35.37 16.86 5.89
C ILE A 439 -36.07 16.73 7.24
N GLU A 440 -37.27 16.15 7.25
CA GLU A 440 -38.07 15.99 8.47
C GLU A 440 -37.47 14.92 9.39
N LYS A 441 -37.69 15.08 10.71
CA LYS A 441 -37.04 14.23 11.73
C LYS A 441 -37.35 12.74 11.60
N ASN A 442 -38.53 12.40 11.12
CA ASN A 442 -38.99 11.04 10.93
C ASN A 442 -38.59 10.45 9.56
N GLU A 443 -38.00 11.25 8.67
CA GLU A 443 -37.64 10.85 7.31
C GLU A 443 -36.13 10.65 7.12
N TYR A 444 -35.31 11.07 8.09
CA TYR A 444 -33.86 10.96 8.01
C TYR A 444 -33.31 9.88 8.93
N TRP A 445 -32.20 9.28 8.51
CA TRP A 445 -31.28 8.56 9.38
C TRP A 445 -29.88 9.12 9.18
N GLY A 446 -29.06 9.10 10.22
CA GLY A 446 -27.69 9.58 10.13
C GLY A 446 -26.89 9.26 11.37
N TYR A 447 -25.59 9.56 11.33
CA TYR A 447 -24.70 9.40 12.47
C TYR A 447 -23.46 10.31 12.37
N ILE A 448 -22.75 10.47 13.49
CA ILE A 448 -21.46 11.17 13.55
C ILE A 448 -20.35 10.22 13.10
N THR A 449 -19.64 10.63 12.05
CA THR A 449 -18.54 9.90 11.44
C THR A 449 -17.19 10.37 11.98
N ASN A 450 -16.12 9.57 11.81
CA ASN A 450 -14.77 9.99 12.19
C ASN A 450 -14.20 11.08 11.27
N CYS A 451 -14.69 11.21 10.04
CA CYS A 451 -14.29 12.26 9.10
C CYS A 451 -15.17 12.22 7.85
N GLY A 452 -15.01 13.19 6.93
CA GLY A 452 -15.67 13.17 5.63
C GLY A 452 -15.37 11.94 4.78
N THR A 453 -14.22 11.27 4.94
CA THR A 453 -13.95 10.02 4.22
C THR A 453 -14.93 8.92 4.64
N GLU A 454 -15.21 8.79 5.93
CA GLU A 454 -16.19 7.81 6.41
C GLU A 454 -17.62 8.19 5.97
N GLY A 455 -17.97 9.48 5.98
CA GLY A 455 -19.25 9.95 5.42
C GLY A 455 -19.43 9.58 3.95
N ASN A 456 -18.39 9.80 3.13
CA ASN A 456 -18.42 9.43 1.72
C ASN A 456 -18.46 7.91 1.52
N LEU A 457 -17.70 7.15 2.30
CA LEU A 457 -17.77 5.69 2.26
C LEU A 457 -19.19 5.21 2.56
N HIS A 458 -19.84 5.78 3.58
CA HIS A 458 -21.20 5.39 3.96
C HIS A 458 -22.22 5.82 2.90
N GLY A 459 -22.16 7.05 2.41
CA GLY A 459 -23.07 7.54 1.36
C GLY A 459 -23.00 6.74 0.07
N ILE A 460 -21.80 6.37 -0.37
CA ILE A 460 -21.62 5.51 -1.55
C ILE A 460 -22.06 4.07 -1.27
N LEU A 461 -21.82 3.54 -0.06
CA LEU A 461 -22.30 2.22 0.34
C LEU A 461 -23.84 2.17 0.31
N VAL A 462 -24.53 3.18 0.85
CA VAL A 462 -26.00 3.28 0.77
C VAL A 462 -26.45 3.29 -0.68
N GLY A 463 -25.83 4.12 -1.53
CA GLY A 463 -26.16 4.17 -2.95
C GLY A 463 -26.00 2.81 -3.65
N ARG A 464 -24.94 2.06 -3.31
CA ARG A 464 -24.70 0.70 -3.81
C ARG A 464 -25.77 -0.29 -3.34
N GLU A 465 -26.15 -0.27 -2.07
CA GLU A 465 -27.17 -1.21 -1.58
C GLU A 465 -28.56 -0.89 -2.16
N VAL A 466 -28.87 0.40 -2.39
CA VAL A 466 -30.09 0.80 -3.10
C VAL A 466 -30.05 0.38 -4.57
N PHE A 467 -28.89 0.47 -5.22
CA PHE A 467 -28.68 0.06 -6.61
C PHE A 467 -27.48 -0.89 -6.77
N PRO A 468 -27.66 -2.20 -6.50
CA PRO A 468 -26.55 -3.18 -6.51
C PRO A 468 -25.82 -3.28 -7.86
N ASP A 469 -26.55 -3.08 -8.96
CA ASP A 469 -26.01 -3.08 -10.33
C ASP A 469 -25.70 -1.67 -10.86
N GLY A 470 -25.77 -0.64 -10.00
CA GLY A 470 -25.56 0.75 -10.36
C GLY A 470 -24.10 1.11 -10.64
N ILE A 471 -23.88 2.02 -11.58
CA ILE A 471 -22.55 2.57 -11.90
C ILE A 471 -22.33 3.85 -11.09
N LEU A 472 -21.15 3.97 -10.45
CA LEU A 472 -20.73 5.20 -9.79
C LEU A 472 -20.15 6.21 -10.79
N TYR A 473 -20.78 7.37 -10.90
CA TYR A 473 -20.29 8.54 -11.62
C TYR A 473 -19.72 9.55 -10.64
N ALA A 474 -18.51 10.03 -10.92
CA ALA A 474 -17.87 11.06 -10.12
C ALA A 474 -17.00 11.94 -11.01
N SER A 475 -16.99 13.24 -10.72
CA SER A 475 -16.06 14.20 -11.31
C SER A 475 -14.61 13.75 -11.09
N ARG A 476 -13.72 14.00 -12.05
CA ARG A 476 -12.27 13.76 -11.89
C ARG A 476 -11.64 14.55 -10.74
N GLU A 477 -12.27 15.66 -10.35
CA GLU A 477 -11.91 16.52 -9.22
C GLU A 477 -12.54 16.06 -7.89
N SER A 478 -13.37 15.01 -7.91
CA SER A 478 -13.92 14.42 -6.69
C SER A 478 -12.80 13.93 -5.76
N HIS A 479 -13.00 14.11 -4.46
CA HIS A 479 -12.01 13.72 -3.46
C HIS A 479 -11.67 12.23 -3.57
N TYR A 480 -10.40 11.87 -3.32
CA TYR A 480 -9.91 10.51 -3.49
C TYR A 480 -10.70 9.45 -2.70
N SER A 481 -11.41 9.84 -1.63
CA SER A 481 -12.26 8.95 -0.85
C SER A 481 -13.40 8.34 -1.68
N ILE A 482 -13.91 9.02 -2.70
CA ILE A 482 -14.96 8.50 -3.60
C ILE A 482 -14.43 7.34 -4.43
N PHE A 483 -13.26 7.52 -5.06
CA PHE A 483 -12.61 6.45 -5.82
C PHE A 483 -12.12 5.32 -4.92
N LYS A 484 -11.74 5.64 -3.67
CA LYS A 484 -11.43 4.63 -2.65
C LYS A 484 -12.68 3.79 -2.33
N ALA A 485 -13.84 4.41 -2.14
CA ALA A 485 -15.11 3.73 -1.90
C ALA A 485 -15.43 2.76 -3.05
N ALA A 486 -15.37 3.25 -4.30
CA ALA A 486 -15.59 2.41 -5.49
C ALA A 486 -14.69 1.17 -5.50
N ARG A 487 -13.40 1.35 -5.20
CA ARG A 487 -12.43 0.25 -5.13
C ARG A 487 -12.73 -0.73 -4.00
N MET A 488 -13.06 -0.22 -2.81
CA MET A 488 -13.36 -1.06 -1.63
C MET A 488 -14.63 -1.89 -1.85
N TYR A 489 -15.65 -1.30 -2.46
CA TYR A 489 -16.95 -1.92 -2.68
C TYR A 489 -17.08 -2.63 -4.04
N ARG A 490 -15.99 -2.65 -4.83
CA ARG A 490 -15.92 -3.28 -6.16
C ARG A 490 -17.00 -2.75 -7.13
N MET A 491 -17.28 -1.46 -7.04
CA MET A 491 -18.23 -0.80 -7.93
C MET A 491 -17.58 -0.45 -9.25
N GLU A 492 -18.34 -0.54 -10.34
CA GLU A 492 -17.98 0.09 -11.60
C GLU A 492 -17.98 1.62 -11.40
N CYS A 493 -16.90 2.28 -11.80
CA CYS A 493 -16.73 3.72 -11.58
C CYS A 493 -16.33 4.43 -12.88
N VAL A 494 -17.17 5.36 -13.29
CA VAL A 494 -16.97 6.21 -14.46
C VAL A 494 -16.56 7.60 -14.00
N LYS A 495 -15.36 8.02 -14.42
CA LYS A 495 -14.86 9.36 -14.16
C LYS A 495 -15.42 10.33 -15.20
N VAL A 496 -16.11 11.37 -14.75
CA VAL A 496 -16.65 12.46 -15.55
C VAL A 496 -15.64 13.59 -15.62
N ASP A 497 -15.44 14.17 -16.80
CA ASP A 497 -14.56 15.33 -16.98
C ASP A 497 -15.13 16.58 -16.29
N THR A 498 -14.32 17.64 -16.24
CA THR A 498 -14.60 18.84 -15.48
C THR A 498 -14.37 20.10 -16.28
N LEU A 499 -15.10 21.15 -15.92
CA LEU A 499 -14.82 22.51 -16.35
C LEU A 499 -13.51 23.00 -15.72
N VAL A 500 -12.95 24.07 -16.27
CA VAL A 500 -11.74 24.71 -15.73
C VAL A 500 -11.94 25.15 -14.27
N SER A 501 -13.15 25.59 -13.91
CA SER A 501 -13.56 25.90 -12.53
C SER A 501 -13.36 24.73 -11.56
N GLY A 502 -13.40 23.49 -12.06
CA GLY A 502 -13.37 22.26 -11.29
C GLY A 502 -14.75 21.61 -11.09
N GLU A 503 -15.81 22.23 -11.59
CA GLU A 503 -17.16 21.67 -11.58
C GLU A 503 -17.28 20.50 -12.56
N ILE A 504 -18.17 19.56 -12.25
CA ILE A 504 -18.50 18.44 -13.15
C ILE A 504 -19.04 18.95 -14.49
N ASP A 505 -18.49 18.44 -15.59
CA ASP A 505 -18.99 18.74 -16.93
C ASP A 505 -20.25 17.91 -17.21
N CYS A 506 -21.42 18.56 -17.14
CA CYS A 506 -22.70 17.90 -17.39
C CYS A 506 -22.89 17.47 -18.86
N GLY A 507 -22.16 18.05 -19.80
CA GLY A 507 -22.15 17.61 -21.20
C GLY A 507 -21.47 16.25 -21.35
N ASP A 508 -20.26 16.10 -20.80
CA ASP A 508 -19.56 14.81 -20.76
C ASP A 508 -20.30 13.79 -19.88
N PHE A 509 -20.90 14.25 -18.76
CA PHE A 509 -21.75 13.41 -17.91
C PHE A 509 -22.89 12.77 -18.71
N LYS A 510 -23.61 13.58 -19.50
CA LYS A 510 -24.71 13.12 -20.37
C LYS A 510 -24.25 12.04 -21.34
N VAL A 511 -23.09 12.24 -21.99
CA VAL A 511 -22.52 11.24 -22.91
C VAL A 511 -22.25 9.92 -22.21
N LYS A 512 -21.64 9.97 -21.01
CA LYS A 512 -21.29 8.78 -20.21
C LYS A 512 -22.52 8.06 -19.63
N LEU A 513 -23.57 8.81 -19.26
CA LEU A 513 -24.85 8.24 -18.86
C LEU A 513 -25.53 7.48 -20.02
N LEU A 514 -25.59 8.10 -21.20
CA LEU A 514 -26.24 7.49 -22.37
C LEU A 514 -25.54 6.21 -22.83
N ALA A 515 -24.22 6.11 -22.65
CA ALA A 515 -23.45 4.90 -22.92
C ALA A 515 -23.80 3.71 -22.02
N ASN A 516 -24.42 3.96 -20.85
CA ASN A 516 -24.77 2.93 -19.85
C ASN A 516 -26.23 3.04 -19.40
N LYS A 517 -27.13 3.45 -20.30
CA LYS A 517 -28.53 3.78 -20.01
C LYS A 517 -29.36 2.62 -19.44
N ASP A 518 -28.89 1.39 -19.61
CA ASP A 518 -29.51 0.15 -19.12
C ASP A 518 -29.30 -0.07 -17.62
N LYS A 519 -28.30 0.55 -16.99
CA LYS A 519 -28.02 0.40 -15.55
C LYS A 519 -28.45 1.63 -14.74
N PRO A 520 -28.72 1.50 -13.43
CA PRO A 520 -28.92 2.65 -12.55
C PRO A 520 -27.66 3.51 -12.41
N ALA A 521 -27.82 4.77 -12.04
CA ALA A 521 -26.71 5.70 -11.82
C ALA A 521 -26.57 6.06 -10.33
N ILE A 522 -25.36 5.95 -9.79
CA ILE A 522 -24.99 6.47 -8.47
C ILE A 522 -24.06 7.64 -8.73
N ILE A 523 -24.35 8.83 -8.23
CA ILE A 523 -23.62 10.04 -8.60
C ILE A 523 -23.06 10.69 -7.34
N ASN A 524 -21.76 10.98 -7.35
CA ASN A 524 -21.16 11.90 -6.38
C ASN A 524 -21.22 13.33 -6.93
N VAL A 525 -21.86 14.23 -6.18
CA VAL A 525 -21.91 15.68 -6.44
C VAL A 525 -21.05 16.39 -5.39
N ASN A 526 -20.05 17.16 -5.84
CA ASN A 526 -19.12 17.86 -4.97
C ASN A 526 -19.65 19.24 -4.55
N ILE A 527 -19.91 19.43 -3.27
CA ILE A 527 -20.22 20.73 -2.68
C ILE A 527 -18.92 21.29 -2.09
N GLY A 528 -18.04 21.74 -2.97
CA GLY A 528 -16.68 22.18 -2.66
C GLY A 528 -15.62 21.10 -2.97
N THR A 529 -15.09 21.11 -4.20
CA THR A 529 -13.95 20.24 -4.57
C THR A 529 -12.71 20.59 -3.75
N THR A 530 -11.81 19.61 -3.59
CA THR A 530 -10.70 19.73 -2.62
C THR A 530 -9.67 20.76 -3.03
N VAL A 531 -9.32 20.82 -4.33
CA VAL A 531 -8.23 21.68 -4.82
C VAL A 531 -8.76 23.04 -5.24
N LYS A 532 -9.86 23.08 -6.01
CA LYS A 532 -10.40 24.32 -6.60
C LYS A 532 -11.56 24.92 -5.82
N GLY A 533 -12.15 24.19 -4.87
CA GLY A 533 -13.36 24.66 -4.17
C GLY A 533 -14.52 24.91 -5.14
N ALA A 534 -14.67 24.08 -6.17
CA ALA A 534 -15.81 24.15 -7.08
C ALA A 534 -17.07 23.57 -6.41
N VAL A 535 -18.24 24.11 -6.74
CA VAL A 535 -19.54 23.57 -6.30
C VAL A 535 -20.25 23.07 -7.53
N ASP A 536 -20.40 21.75 -7.65
CA ASP A 536 -21.17 21.16 -8.73
C ASP A 536 -22.62 21.68 -8.69
N ASP A 537 -23.15 22.07 -9.85
CA ASP A 537 -24.54 22.50 -9.97
C ASP A 537 -25.47 21.29 -9.85
N LEU A 538 -25.98 21.10 -8.64
CA LEU A 538 -26.91 20.01 -8.33
C LEU A 538 -28.18 20.05 -9.19
N ASP A 539 -28.70 21.23 -9.53
CA ASP A 539 -29.90 21.35 -10.37
C ASP A 539 -29.61 20.90 -11.80
N LEU A 540 -28.46 21.31 -12.35
CA LEU A 540 -28.03 20.88 -13.68
C LEU A 540 -27.72 19.37 -13.74
N VAL A 541 -27.13 18.80 -12.68
CA VAL A 541 -26.90 17.35 -12.59
C VAL A 541 -28.22 16.58 -12.60
N ILE A 542 -29.21 17.01 -11.81
CA ILE A 542 -30.55 16.39 -11.78
C ILE A 542 -31.23 16.52 -13.14
N GLN A 543 -31.22 17.71 -13.74
CA GLN A 543 -31.78 17.94 -15.08
C GLN A 543 -31.11 17.02 -16.12
N THR A 544 -29.79 16.85 -16.04
CA THR A 544 -29.04 16.00 -16.97
C THR A 544 -29.43 14.53 -16.85
N LEU A 545 -29.68 14.03 -15.62
CA LEU A 545 -30.19 12.68 -15.38
C LEU A 545 -31.58 12.50 -16.00
N GLU A 546 -32.50 13.42 -15.72
CA GLU A 546 -33.88 13.40 -16.21
C GLU A 546 -33.94 13.44 -17.74
N GLU A 547 -33.22 14.36 -18.37
CA GLU A 547 -33.14 14.46 -19.84
C GLU A 547 -32.49 13.23 -20.49
N SER A 548 -31.63 12.51 -19.76
CA SER A 548 -31.01 11.27 -20.24
C SER A 548 -31.93 10.06 -20.12
N GLY A 549 -33.12 10.24 -19.50
CA GLY A 549 -34.13 9.19 -19.32
C GLY A 549 -33.96 8.39 -18.03
N PHE A 550 -33.29 8.94 -17.02
CA PHE A 550 -33.22 8.36 -15.67
C PHE A 550 -34.32 8.98 -14.81
N SER A 551 -35.37 8.20 -14.52
CA SER A 551 -36.38 8.55 -13.52
C SER A 551 -35.78 8.50 -12.10
N HIS A 552 -36.44 9.12 -11.12
CA HIS A 552 -35.91 9.25 -9.75
C HIS A 552 -35.68 7.91 -9.04
N ASP A 553 -36.38 6.84 -9.46
CA ASP A 553 -36.20 5.47 -9.00
C ASP A 553 -35.03 4.73 -9.67
N ARG A 554 -34.28 5.41 -10.55
CA ARG A 554 -33.13 4.86 -11.29
C ARG A 554 -31.80 5.54 -10.98
N PHE A 555 -31.79 6.48 -10.05
CA PHE A 555 -30.53 7.10 -9.62
C PHE A 555 -30.46 7.40 -8.13
N TYR A 556 -29.24 7.48 -7.63
CA TYR A 556 -28.91 7.90 -6.27
C TYR A 556 -27.87 9.01 -6.31
N ILE A 557 -28.11 10.12 -5.61
CA ILE A 557 -27.14 11.22 -5.50
C ILE A 557 -26.57 11.30 -4.08
N HIS A 558 -25.25 11.15 -3.97
CA HIS A 558 -24.49 11.49 -2.78
C HIS A 558 -23.91 12.90 -2.93
N CYS A 559 -24.23 13.81 -2.00
CA CYS A 559 -23.61 15.12 -1.94
C CYS A 559 -22.41 15.10 -0.98
N ASP A 560 -21.20 15.11 -1.53
CA ASP A 560 -19.97 15.30 -0.76
C ASP A 560 -19.81 16.79 -0.43
N GLY A 561 -20.31 17.16 0.76
CA GLY A 561 -20.22 18.51 1.29
C GLY A 561 -19.18 18.64 2.39
N ALA A 562 -18.08 17.88 2.33
CA ALA A 562 -17.08 17.82 3.39
C ALA A 562 -16.67 19.19 3.93
N LEU A 563 -16.48 20.19 3.05
CA LEU A 563 -16.22 21.58 3.46
C LEU A 563 -17.44 22.49 3.29
N PHE A 564 -17.98 22.63 2.06
CA PHE A 564 -19.02 23.64 1.81
C PHE A 564 -20.44 23.18 2.14
N GLY A 565 -20.66 21.92 2.53
CA GLY A 565 -21.99 21.43 2.93
C GLY A 565 -22.62 22.20 4.10
N LEU A 566 -21.79 22.74 5.01
CA LEU A 566 -22.22 23.68 6.05
C LEU A 566 -22.26 25.13 5.56
N MET A 567 -21.38 25.52 4.64
CA MET A 567 -21.22 26.92 4.23
C MET A 567 -22.34 27.36 3.26
N MET A 568 -22.68 26.54 2.27
CA MET A 568 -23.58 26.89 1.17
C MET A 568 -24.95 27.42 1.62
N PRO A 569 -25.63 26.85 2.64
CA PRO A 569 -26.89 27.38 3.13
C PRO A 569 -26.83 28.84 3.63
N PHE A 570 -25.64 29.37 3.93
CA PHE A 570 -25.43 30.74 4.39
C PHE A 570 -24.92 31.70 3.31
N VAL A 571 -24.65 31.19 2.10
CA VAL A 571 -24.23 31.99 0.95
C VAL A 571 -25.47 32.46 0.19
N LYS A 572 -25.56 33.76 -0.07
CA LYS A 572 -26.70 34.32 -0.80
C LYS A 572 -26.67 33.83 -2.25
N ARG A 573 -27.82 33.38 -2.76
CA ARG A 573 -27.99 32.87 -4.14
C ARG A 573 -27.17 31.61 -4.49
N ALA A 574 -26.57 30.94 -3.51
CA ALA A 574 -25.93 29.66 -3.76
C ALA A 574 -26.99 28.58 -4.06
N PRO A 575 -26.65 27.56 -4.88
CA PRO A 575 -27.47 26.38 -5.07
C PRO A 575 -27.80 25.72 -3.72
N LYS A 576 -29.07 25.38 -3.53
CA LYS A 576 -29.53 24.73 -2.31
C LYS A 576 -29.27 23.23 -2.38
N VAL A 577 -28.51 22.73 -1.41
CA VAL A 577 -28.31 21.30 -1.16
C VAL A 577 -29.29 20.87 -0.07
N THR A 578 -30.43 20.34 -0.49
CA THR A 578 -31.56 20.02 0.40
C THR A 578 -32.27 18.76 -0.03
N PHE A 579 -32.85 18.01 0.91
CA PHE A 579 -33.62 16.79 0.66
C PHE A 579 -35.00 17.03 0.02
N LYS A 580 -35.40 18.29 -0.23
CA LYS A 580 -36.50 18.60 -1.16
C LYS A 580 -36.19 18.19 -2.61
N LYS A 581 -34.90 18.02 -2.93
CA LYS A 581 -34.41 17.48 -4.20
C LYS A 581 -34.28 15.96 -4.09
N PRO A 582 -34.23 15.22 -5.22
CA PRO A 582 -34.05 13.76 -5.23
C PRO A 582 -32.60 13.32 -4.87
N ILE A 583 -32.04 13.87 -3.79
CA ILE A 583 -30.76 13.44 -3.23
C ILE A 583 -30.96 12.27 -2.26
N GLY A 584 -29.98 11.38 -2.22
CA GLY A 584 -29.99 10.19 -1.37
C GLY A 584 -29.28 10.41 -0.04
N SER A 585 -28.13 11.10 -0.05
CA SER A 585 -27.40 11.45 1.18
C SER A 585 -26.53 12.70 1.06
N VAL A 586 -26.15 13.25 2.21
CA VAL A 586 -25.23 14.39 2.34
C VAL A 586 -24.21 14.10 3.44
N SER A 587 -22.93 14.37 3.16
CA SER A 587 -21.84 14.30 4.14
C SER A 587 -21.23 15.69 4.40
N VAL A 588 -20.72 15.92 5.62
CA VAL A 588 -19.95 17.11 5.98
C VAL A 588 -18.87 16.76 7.01
N SER A 589 -17.71 17.43 6.97
CA SER A 589 -16.66 17.27 7.98
C SER A 589 -16.81 18.32 9.08
N GLY A 590 -16.94 17.86 10.33
CA GLY A 590 -17.05 18.73 11.49
C GLY A 590 -15.74 19.45 11.81
N HIS A 591 -14.61 18.75 11.75
CA HIS A 591 -13.29 19.31 11.98
C HIS A 591 -12.80 20.32 10.91
N LYS A 592 -13.57 20.51 9.83
CA LYS A 592 -13.29 21.53 8.81
C LYS A 592 -13.86 22.89 9.21
N PHE A 593 -15.03 23.28 8.72
CA PHE A 593 -15.56 24.63 8.94
C PHE A 593 -16.08 24.87 10.37
N VAL A 594 -16.71 23.87 11.00
CA VAL A 594 -17.17 24.01 12.40
C VAL A 594 -15.97 24.24 13.32
N GLY A 595 -14.90 23.46 13.12
CA GLY A 595 -13.74 23.39 13.99
C GLY A 595 -13.95 22.30 15.04
N CYS A 596 -12.96 21.44 15.23
CA CYS A 596 -12.96 20.37 16.23
C CYS A 596 -11.53 19.89 16.45
N PRO A 597 -11.08 19.61 17.70
CA PRO A 597 -9.70 19.18 17.95
C PRO A 597 -9.45 17.72 17.54
N MET A 598 -10.48 17.00 17.11
CA MET A 598 -10.38 15.65 16.56
C MET A 598 -11.13 15.59 15.22
N PRO A 599 -10.68 14.74 14.27
CA PRO A 599 -11.46 14.43 13.09
C PRO A 599 -12.86 13.94 13.48
N CYS A 600 -13.86 14.53 12.82
CA CYS A 600 -15.26 14.13 12.90
C CYS A 600 -16.04 14.59 11.66
N GLY A 601 -17.25 14.08 11.47
CA GLY A 601 -18.17 14.47 10.41
C GLY A 601 -19.62 14.09 10.73
N VAL A 602 -20.51 14.44 9.81
CA VAL A 602 -21.93 14.10 9.87
C VAL A 602 -22.31 13.47 8.54
N GLN A 603 -23.07 12.38 8.59
CA GLN A 603 -23.66 11.72 7.44
C GLN A 603 -25.17 11.64 7.66
N ILE A 604 -25.96 12.14 6.71
CA ILE A 604 -27.43 12.01 6.72
C ILE A 604 -27.87 11.39 5.39
N THR A 605 -28.80 10.45 5.48
CA THR A 605 -29.49 9.80 4.36
C THR A 605 -30.98 9.70 4.63
N ARG A 606 -31.78 9.41 3.61
CA ARG A 606 -33.19 9.04 3.79
C ARG A 606 -33.31 7.76 4.60
N MET A 607 -34.28 7.74 5.53
CA MET A 607 -34.58 6.59 6.37
C MET A 607 -34.95 5.36 5.54
N GLU A 608 -35.67 5.54 4.43
CA GLU A 608 -36.08 4.45 3.54
C GLU A 608 -34.90 3.66 2.96
N HIS A 609 -33.76 4.33 2.70
CA HIS A 609 -32.55 3.70 2.17
C HIS A 609 -31.79 2.86 3.20
N ILE A 610 -31.93 3.18 4.50
CA ILE A 610 -31.23 2.45 5.57
C ILE A 610 -31.83 1.07 5.83
N ASN A 611 -33.12 0.89 5.56
CA ASN A 611 -33.76 -0.41 5.71
C ASN A 611 -33.13 -1.48 4.80
N VAL A 612 -32.49 -1.09 3.69
CA VAL A 612 -31.77 -1.99 2.78
C VAL A 612 -30.42 -2.44 3.36
N LEU A 613 -29.81 -1.62 4.22
CA LEU A 613 -28.50 -1.87 4.85
C LEU A 613 -28.58 -2.65 6.16
N SER A 614 -29.64 -2.44 6.95
CA SER A 614 -29.62 -2.83 8.35
C SER A 614 -29.79 -4.34 8.56
N SER A 615 -28.89 -4.94 9.35
CA SER A 615 -29.06 -6.26 9.97
C SER A 615 -29.06 -6.13 11.50
N ASN A 616 -29.77 -7.03 12.19
CA ASN A 616 -29.89 -6.98 13.65
C ASN A 616 -28.64 -7.56 14.33
N VAL A 617 -28.14 -6.89 15.39
CA VAL A 617 -27.02 -7.37 16.21
C VAL A 617 -27.48 -7.64 17.63
N GLU A 618 -27.64 -8.92 17.98
CA GLU A 618 -28.27 -9.38 19.23
C GLU A 618 -27.53 -8.89 20.49
N TYR A 619 -26.19 -9.00 20.54
CA TYR A 619 -25.43 -8.66 21.75
C TYR A 619 -25.35 -7.14 22.03
N LEU A 620 -25.58 -6.30 21.02
CA LEU A 620 -25.63 -4.84 21.15
C LEU A 620 -27.05 -4.32 21.37
N ALA A 621 -28.07 -5.17 21.20
CA ALA A 621 -29.48 -4.79 21.11
C ALA A 621 -29.71 -3.63 20.11
N SER A 622 -28.96 -3.59 19.01
CA SER A 622 -28.93 -2.48 18.05
C SER A 622 -28.88 -2.97 16.60
N ARG A 623 -28.99 -2.04 15.64
CA ARG A 623 -28.84 -2.30 14.19
C ARG A 623 -27.41 -2.01 13.76
N ASP A 624 -26.85 -2.88 12.93
CA ASP A 624 -25.58 -2.60 12.24
C ASP A 624 -25.85 -1.76 10.99
N ALA A 625 -25.87 -0.45 11.17
CA ALA A 625 -26.13 0.52 10.09
C ALA A 625 -24.99 1.53 9.89
N THR A 626 -23.95 1.47 10.73
CA THR A 626 -22.78 2.36 10.72
C THR A 626 -21.53 1.61 10.27
N ILE A 627 -20.56 2.28 9.62
CA ILE A 627 -19.31 1.60 9.21
C ILE A 627 -18.49 1.15 10.43
N MET A 628 -18.47 1.97 11.48
CA MET A 628 -17.67 1.74 12.68
C MET A 628 -18.51 1.10 13.78
N GLY A 629 -17.97 0.07 14.46
CA GLY A 629 -18.62 -0.53 15.63
C GLY A 629 -18.54 0.37 16.88
N SER A 630 -17.32 0.62 17.36
CA SER A 630 -17.05 1.65 18.38
C SER A 630 -16.97 3.02 17.72
N ARG A 631 -17.73 3.99 18.24
CA ARG A 631 -17.85 5.32 17.65
C ARG A 631 -17.48 6.39 18.66
N ASN A 632 -16.84 7.45 18.17
CA ASN A 632 -16.33 8.53 19.00
C ASN A 632 -17.47 9.26 19.72
N GLY A 633 -17.60 9.06 21.03
CA GLY A 633 -18.61 9.72 21.86
C GLY A 633 -18.25 11.16 22.26
N HIS A 634 -17.01 11.61 22.05
CA HIS A 634 -16.61 13.00 22.32
C HIS A 634 -17.01 13.93 21.17
N ALA A 635 -16.77 13.53 19.93
CA ALA A 635 -17.04 14.35 18.75
C ALA A 635 -18.47 14.96 18.71
N PRO A 636 -19.55 14.21 19.01
CA PRO A 636 -20.90 14.78 19.09
C PRO A 636 -21.03 15.95 20.07
N ILE A 637 -20.39 15.88 21.23
CA ILE A 637 -20.44 16.91 22.28
C ILE A 637 -19.77 18.19 21.78
N PHE A 638 -18.60 18.07 21.16
CA PHE A 638 -17.84 19.21 20.61
C PHE A 638 -18.58 19.89 19.47
N LEU A 639 -19.18 19.11 18.57
CA LEU A 639 -20.02 19.62 17.49
C LEU A 639 -21.26 20.31 18.04
N TRP A 640 -21.99 19.65 18.93
CA TRP A 640 -23.18 20.23 19.56
C TRP A 640 -22.87 21.56 20.24
N TYR A 641 -21.79 21.61 21.03
CA TYR A 641 -21.37 22.82 21.74
C TYR A 641 -21.10 23.98 20.76
N THR A 642 -20.37 23.72 19.67
CA THR A 642 -20.03 24.74 18.67
C THR A 642 -21.26 25.21 17.89
N LEU A 643 -22.11 24.27 17.46
CA LEU A 643 -23.33 24.58 16.72
C LEU A 643 -24.26 25.48 17.53
N ASN A 644 -24.42 25.20 18.82
CA ASN A 644 -25.27 25.99 19.70
C ASN A 644 -24.63 27.34 20.09
N ARG A 645 -23.32 27.37 20.35
CA ARG A 645 -22.60 28.61 20.69
C ARG A 645 -22.61 29.62 19.55
N LYS A 646 -22.40 29.18 18.30
CA LYS A 646 -22.37 30.06 17.13
C LYS A 646 -23.77 30.37 16.59
N GLY A 647 -24.63 29.35 16.53
CA GLY A 647 -25.93 29.44 15.87
C GLY A 647 -25.85 29.83 14.39
N TYR A 648 -27.01 29.92 13.73
CA TYR A 648 -27.10 30.24 12.30
C TYR A 648 -26.49 31.61 11.95
N LYS A 649 -26.75 32.63 12.76
CA LYS A 649 -26.20 33.99 12.54
C LYS A 649 -24.69 34.04 12.70
N GLY A 650 -24.11 33.27 13.63
CA GLY A 650 -22.67 33.18 13.81
C GLY A 650 -22.00 32.56 12.59
N PHE A 651 -22.48 31.40 12.15
CA PHE A 651 -21.97 30.75 10.93
C PHE A 651 -22.15 31.63 9.70
N GLN A 652 -23.28 32.32 9.55
CA GLN A 652 -23.49 33.24 8.44
C GLN A 652 -22.42 34.36 8.40
N LYS A 653 -22.09 34.95 9.55
CA LYS A 653 -21.03 35.97 9.64
C LYS A 653 -19.66 35.39 9.30
N GLU A 654 -19.34 34.18 9.77
CA GLU A 654 -18.08 33.50 9.49
C GLU A 654 -17.94 33.15 8.01
N VAL A 655 -18.97 32.60 7.37
CA VAL A 655 -18.99 32.28 5.94
C VAL A 655 -18.74 33.56 5.13
N GLN A 656 -19.46 34.63 5.42
CA GLN A 656 -19.27 35.91 4.73
C GLN A 656 -17.87 36.50 4.93
N LYS A 657 -17.29 36.36 6.14
CA LYS A 657 -15.91 36.78 6.40
C LYS A 657 -14.94 35.97 5.54
N CYS A 658 -15.08 34.66 5.48
CA CYS A 658 -14.21 33.79 4.68
C CYS A 658 -14.26 34.13 3.20
N LEU A 659 -15.46 34.33 2.64
CA LEU A 659 -15.64 34.72 1.24
C LEU A 659 -15.00 36.08 0.95
N ARG A 660 -15.24 37.10 1.79
CA ARG A 660 -14.62 38.43 1.63
C ARG A 660 -13.09 38.35 1.67
N ASN A 661 -12.54 37.60 2.62
CA ASN A 661 -11.10 37.45 2.77
C ASN A 661 -10.47 36.64 1.61
N ALA A 662 -11.20 35.68 1.04
CA ALA A 662 -10.78 34.96 -0.16
C ALA A 662 -10.72 35.89 -1.39
N HIS A 663 -11.75 36.72 -1.60
CA HIS A 663 -11.72 37.76 -2.64
C HIS A 663 -10.56 38.72 -2.45
N TYR A 664 -10.35 39.20 -1.22
CA TYR A 664 -9.21 40.06 -0.88
C TYR A 664 -7.87 39.43 -1.28
N LEU A 665 -7.61 38.17 -0.88
CA LEU A 665 -6.38 37.48 -1.23
C LEU A 665 -6.22 37.34 -2.75
N LYS A 666 -7.27 36.90 -3.44
CA LYS A 666 -7.23 36.73 -4.91
C LYS A 666 -6.96 38.05 -5.63
N ASP A 667 -7.58 39.15 -5.21
CA ASP A 667 -7.35 40.46 -5.82
C ASP A 667 -5.94 40.99 -5.53
N ARG A 668 -5.42 40.77 -4.33
CA ARG A 668 -4.05 41.13 -3.96
C ARG A 668 -2.99 40.31 -4.71
N LEU A 669 -3.20 39.00 -4.87
CA LEU A 669 -2.33 38.13 -5.70
C LEU A 669 -2.30 38.62 -7.15
N ARG A 670 -3.46 38.90 -7.74
CA ARG A 670 -3.55 39.43 -9.11
C ARG A 670 -2.91 40.81 -9.24
N GLY A 671 -3.09 41.68 -8.25
CA GLY A 671 -2.43 42.99 -8.19
C GLY A 671 -0.90 42.89 -8.16
N ALA A 672 -0.36 41.81 -7.61
CA ALA A 672 1.08 41.51 -7.62
C ALA A 672 1.55 40.75 -8.89
N GLY A 673 0.69 40.56 -9.88
CA GLY A 673 1.03 39.83 -11.12
C GLY A 673 1.19 38.32 -10.94
N ILE A 674 0.56 37.74 -9.91
CA ILE A 674 0.54 36.31 -9.64
C ILE A 674 -0.74 35.70 -10.23
N SER A 675 -0.61 34.60 -10.97
CA SER A 675 -1.77 33.90 -11.54
C SER A 675 -2.65 33.35 -10.42
N ALA A 676 -3.93 33.69 -10.38
CA ALA A 676 -4.85 33.28 -9.32
C ALA A 676 -6.30 33.20 -9.78
N MET A 677 -7.01 32.17 -9.31
CA MET A 677 -8.42 31.89 -9.55
C MET A 677 -9.15 31.70 -8.22
N LEU A 678 -10.40 32.18 -8.20
CA LEU A 678 -11.34 31.98 -7.10
C LEU A 678 -12.71 31.73 -7.72
N ASN A 679 -13.30 30.56 -7.46
CA ASN A 679 -14.69 30.30 -7.82
C ASN A 679 -15.63 31.17 -6.99
N GLU A 680 -16.74 31.62 -7.57
CA GLU A 680 -17.64 32.64 -6.97
C GLU A 680 -18.15 32.24 -5.57
N LEU A 681 -18.43 30.96 -5.35
CA LEU A 681 -18.99 30.44 -4.10
C LEU A 681 -17.91 29.87 -3.14
N SER A 682 -16.63 30.05 -3.47
CA SER A 682 -15.53 29.38 -2.80
C SER A 682 -14.80 30.26 -1.79
N SER A 683 -14.23 29.64 -0.76
CA SER A 683 -13.21 30.25 0.10
C SER A 683 -11.81 29.71 -0.19
N THR A 684 -11.63 28.93 -1.25
CA THR A 684 -10.36 28.37 -1.69
C THR A 684 -9.81 29.20 -2.85
N VAL A 685 -8.66 29.84 -2.64
CA VAL A 685 -7.96 30.62 -3.66
C VAL A 685 -6.85 29.74 -4.24
N VAL A 686 -6.95 29.46 -5.54
CA VAL A 686 -5.96 28.69 -6.30
C VAL A 686 -5.00 29.66 -6.96
N PHE A 687 -3.71 29.40 -6.90
CA PHE A 687 -2.68 30.25 -7.50
C PHE A 687 -1.51 29.41 -8.01
N GLU A 688 -0.60 30.03 -8.76
CA GLU A 688 0.61 29.36 -9.23
C GLU A 688 1.43 28.79 -8.06
N ARG A 689 1.93 27.56 -8.22
CA ARG A 689 2.71 26.88 -7.20
C ARG A 689 4.03 27.63 -6.93
N PRO A 690 4.35 27.96 -5.67
CA PRO A 690 5.68 28.47 -5.30
C PRO A 690 6.80 27.50 -5.68
N ARG A 691 7.92 28.00 -6.23
CA ARG A 691 9.09 27.17 -6.59
C ARG A 691 9.85 26.64 -5.36
N ASP A 692 9.82 27.40 -4.26
CA ASP A 692 10.52 27.04 -3.03
C ASP A 692 9.72 26.07 -2.16
N GLU A 693 10.21 24.84 -2.06
CA GLU A 693 9.63 23.80 -1.22
C GLU A 693 9.70 24.11 0.29
N GLU A 694 10.66 24.94 0.75
CA GLU A 694 10.69 25.40 2.13
C GLU A 694 9.53 26.36 2.41
N PHE A 695 9.26 27.28 1.48
CA PHE A 695 8.09 28.17 1.54
C PHE A 695 6.77 27.37 1.58
N VAL A 696 6.63 26.38 0.69
CA VAL A 696 5.47 25.46 0.67
C VAL A 696 5.30 24.76 2.01
N ARG A 697 6.39 24.24 2.61
CA ARG A 697 6.36 23.59 3.93
C ARG A 697 6.08 24.55 5.07
N ARG A 698 6.61 25.78 5.04
CA ARG A 698 6.38 26.81 6.05
C ARG A 698 4.89 27.13 6.11
N TRP A 699 4.30 27.47 4.97
CA TRP A 699 2.89 27.87 4.83
C TRP A 699 1.90 26.69 4.69
N GLN A 700 2.42 25.46 4.71
CA GLN A 700 1.64 24.23 4.65
C GLN A 700 0.69 24.20 3.43
N LEU A 701 1.19 24.65 2.29
CA LEU A 701 0.40 24.75 1.07
C LEU A 701 0.17 23.35 0.47
N ALA A 702 -1.08 23.06 0.13
CA ALA A 702 -1.40 21.90 -0.68
C ALA A 702 -1.15 22.25 -2.16
N CYS A 703 -0.35 21.42 -2.83
CA CYS A 703 0.07 21.64 -4.21
C CYS A 703 -0.41 20.50 -5.11
N GLU A 704 -0.86 20.84 -6.31
CA GLU A 704 -1.21 19.89 -7.36
C GLU A 704 -0.63 20.36 -8.69
N GLY A 705 0.30 19.59 -9.28
CA GLY A 705 0.98 20.00 -10.50
C GLY A 705 1.64 21.39 -10.35
N LYS A 706 1.17 22.35 -11.17
CA LYS A 706 1.67 23.73 -11.23
C LYS A 706 0.88 24.72 -10.36
N ILE A 707 -0.12 24.25 -9.62
CA ILE A 707 -0.94 25.10 -8.76
C ILE A 707 -0.78 24.74 -7.29
N ALA A 708 -1.05 25.72 -6.44
CA ALA A 708 -1.21 25.57 -5.00
C ALA A 708 -2.50 26.29 -4.58
N HIS A 709 -2.99 26.03 -3.37
CA HIS A 709 -4.15 26.76 -2.86
C HIS A 709 -3.99 27.18 -1.39
N VAL A 710 -4.68 28.27 -1.07
CA VAL A 710 -4.98 28.71 0.29
C VAL A 710 -6.47 28.49 0.52
N VAL A 711 -6.82 27.82 1.62
CA VAL A 711 -8.22 27.74 2.07
C VAL A 711 -8.45 28.77 3.16
N VAL A 712 -9.25 29.79 2.86
CA VAL A 712 -9.60 30.85 3.80
C VAL A 712 -10.68 30.34 4.75
N MET A 713 -10.27 30.06 5.97
CA MET A 713 -11.11 29.54 7.06
C MET A 713 -11.39 30.64 8.11
N PRO A 714 -12.32 30.45 9.07
CA PRO A 714 -12.69 31.50 10.03
C PRO A 714 -11.51 32.10 10.83
N ASN A 715 -10.50 31.28 11.12
CA ASN A 715 -9.25 31.66 11.80
C ASN A 715 -8.25 32.44 10.93
N VAL A 716 -8.51 32.64 9.64
CA VAL A 716 -7.61 33.35 8.71
C VAL A 716 -7.98 34.84 8.70
N THR A 717 -7.05 35.68 9.17
CA THR A 717 -7.21 37.14 9.23
C THR A 717 -6.56 37.83 8.03
N ILE A 718 -6.90 39.10 7.80
CA ILE A 718 -6.30 39.90 6.71
C ILE A 718 -4.80 40.06 6.95
N GLU A 719 -4.38 40.30 8.19
CA GLU A 719 -2.97 40.48 8.55
C GLU A 719 -2.16 39.22 8.25
N LYS A 720 -2.73 38.03 8.50
CA LYS A 720 -2.08 36.75 8.14
C LYS A 720 -1.95 36.59 6.63
N LEU A 721 -2.96 37.02 5.87
CA LEU A 721 -2.94 36.98 4.41
C LEU A 721 -1.92 37.97 3.84
N ASP A 722 -1.79 39.15 4.44
CA ASP A 722 -0.78 40.15 4.07
C ASP A 722 0.63 39.63 4.31
N VAL A 723 0.92 39.09 5.51
CA VAL A 723 2.22 38.48 5.82
C VAL A 723 2.56 37.35 4.84
N PHE A 724 1.60 36.48 4.52
CA PHE A 724 1.79 35.42 3.53
C PHE A 724 2.14 35.98 2.15
N LEU A 725 1.38 36.99 1.69
CA LEU A 725 1.56 37.56 0.37
C LEU A 725 2.87 38.33 0.25
N ASP A 726 3.22 39.12 1.27
CA ASP A 726 4.46 39.90 1.27
C ASP A 726 5.68 38.97 1.21
N GLU A 727 5.70 37.90 2.03
CA GLU A 727 6.74 36.87 1.95
C GLU A 727 6.76 36.17 0.58
N LEU A 728 5.57 35.88 0.01
CA LEU A 728 5.47 35.25 -1.32
C LEU A 728 6.03 36.17 -2.40
N VAL A 729 5.68 37.45 -2.41
CA VAL A 729 6.13 38.43 -3.41
C VAL A 729 7.64 38.65 -3.30
N GLU A 730 8.16 38.81 -2.08
CA GLU A 730 9.60 38.94 -1.84
C GLU A 730 10.35 37.73 -2.39
N LYS A 731 9.97 36.51 -1.99
CA LYS A 731 10.62 35.29 -2.46
C LYS A 731 10.44 35.07 -3.96
N ARG A 732 9.25 35.34 -4.49
CA ARG A 732 8.96 35.24 -5.92
C ARG A 732 9.85 36.17 -6.74
N SER A 733 10.13 37.38 -6.26
CA SER A 733 11.05 38.29 -6.94
C SER A 733 12.44 37.67 -7.08
N THR A 734 12.92 36.91 -6.08
CA THR A 734 14.22 36.22 -6.13
C THR A 734 14.22 35.01 -7.06
N TRP A 735 13.08 34.32 -7.23
CA TRP A 735 12.98 33.13 -8.09
C TRP A 735 12.99 33.42 -9.58
N TYR A 736 12.70 34.66 -9.98
CA TYR A 736 12.47 35.06 -11.36
C TYR A 736 13.27 36.34 -11.71
N GLN A 737 14.48 36.51 -11.15
CA GLN A 737 15.33 37.69 -11.40
C GLN A 737 16.00 37.69 -12.78
N GLU A 738 16.23 36.51 -13.38
CA GLU A 738 16.92 36.37 -14.67
C GLU A 738 15.92 36.40 -15.84
N GLU A 739 16.27 37.07 -16.95
CA GLU A 739 15.37 37.30 -18.11
C GLU A 739 14.77 36.01 -18.72
N HIS A 740 15.45 34.87 -18.55
CA HIS A 740 15.02 33.56 -19.05
C HIS A 740 14.08 32.80 -18.11
N ASP A 741 13.92 33.24 -16.86
CA ASP A 741 13.18 32.50 -15.84
C ASP A 741 11.80 33.15 -15.60
N GLN A 742 10.84 32.78 -16.44
CA GLN A 742 9.46 33.28 -16.35
C GLN A 742 8.58 32.37 -15.48
N PRO A 743 7.54 32.93 -14.81
CA PRO A 743 6.54 32.13 -14.11
C PRO A 743 5.90 31.10 -15.05
N PRO A 744 5.69 29.85 -14.61
CA PRO A 744 5.11 28.83 -15.46
C PRO A 744 3.68 29.22 -15.85
N CYS A 745 3.33 28.99 -17.11
CA CYS A 745 1.95 29.14 -17.56
C CYS A 745 1.05 28.10 -16.86
N VAL A 746 0.01 28.59 -16.19
CA VAL A 746 -1.03 27.83 -15.48
C VAL A 746 -2.42 27.97 -16.11
N ALA A 747 -2.53 28.55 -17.31
CA ALA A 747 -3.82 28.81 -17.96
C ALA A 747 -4.67 27.54 -18.21
N ALA A 748 -4.02 26.37 -18.37
CA ALA A 748 -4.73 25.10 -18.48
C ALA A 748 -5.39 24.67 -17.15
N ASP A 749 -4.83 25.10 -16.02
CA ASP A 749 -5.26 24.72 -14.68
C ASP A 749 -6.30 25.69 -14.11
N VAL A 750 -6.13 27.00 -14.38
CA VAL A 750 -6.94 28.09 -13.79
C VAL A 750 -7.70 28.96 -14.80
N GLY A 751 -7.57 28.70 -16.11
CA GLY A 751 -8.17 29.53 -17.16
C GLY A 751 -7.25 30.65 -17.64
N LYS A 752 -7.44 31.09 -18.89
CA LYS A 752 -6.58 32.10 -19.53
C LYS A 752 -6.72 33.46 -18.85
N GLU A 753 -7.95 33.81 -18.48
CA GLU A 753 -8.36 35.05 -17.81
C GLU A 753 -7.81 35.20 -16.37
N ASN A 754 -7.34 34.10 -15.78
CA ASN A 754 -6.75 34.05 -14.45
C ASN A 754 -5.22 33.86 -14.49
N CYS A 755 -4.64 33.70 -15.68
CA CYS A 755 -3.20 33.51 -15.86
C CYS A 755 -2.50 34.86 -16.10
N ALA A 756 -1.52 35.19 -15.26
CA ALA A 756 -0.77 36.44 -15.34
C ALA A 756 0.56 36.30 -16.10
N CYS A 757 0.79 35.20 -16.82
CA CYS A 757 2.02 35.02 -17.60
C CYS A 757 2.02 35.90 -18.87
N ALA A 758 3.20 36.17 -19.42
CA ALA A 758 3.37 37.05 -20.58
C ALA A 758 2.57 36.61 -21.83
N LEU A 759 2.22 35.32 -21.95
CA LEU A 759 1.46 34.78 -23.08
C LEU A 759 -0.05 35.13 -23.04
N HIS A 760 -0.57 35.52 -21.87
CA HIS A 760 -2.00 35.77 -21.65
C HIS A 760 -2.28 37.14 -21.02
N LYS A 761 -1.26 38.00 -20.95
CA LYS A 761 -1.35 39.37 -20.45
C LYS A 761 -1.96 40.32 -21.47
#